data_AF-A0A973LW34-F1
#
_entry.id   AF-A0A973LW34-F1
#
_cell.length_a   1.000
_cell.length_b   1.000
_cell.length_c   1.000
_cell.angle_alpha   90.00
_cell.angle_beta   90.00
_cell.angle_gamma   90.00
#
_symmetry.space_group_name_H-M   'P 1'
#
loop_
_entity.id
_entity.type
_entity.pdbx_description
1 polymer ?
#
loop_
_entity_poly.entity_id
_entity_poly.type
_entity_poly.pdbx_seq_one_letter_code
_entity_poly.pdbx_strand_id
1 'polypeptide(L)'
;MPDCTVVVISYNDAARLPRAVRSVLRQSLRDLEVIIADDASTDATPEVAARLMADDPRVRYLRREDNSGGCGAPRNDGIDAANAPYVMFLDSDDELPKHACKSLLAEIERTGADFVSGQISRLFESNGRLQPYYPSLFARRRVIEGIREEPEMFLDSFSTNKLYNVAWLRDNVLRFPEDIHYEDHVFATELYALARRFAVVPWVVYHWHRARTNDSISLSIDEMDNVRQRVIAARLSDDILRGYGAGDLVPHRQYRFLRQDLRVYLNPLPARDLVWVKEFASVVRPYLEEIPAEVFDRIEPMDRVCCRLILDDRADDLRIAAGSLTGPRAAPRAAVRVDGRTYWGTTVAPGLDITELRLAELPFTDSRLRHEVTRIADDGERVRMTVRTYDPFGVLPAEWEAFLQAGGGERVPIEPAPCGDGGYVSEVVFAPCGKSDPRIGFRRLSDGHTTTDRLIVDPNLEPIELSGCTVKTEGYAAYLCVRRHSITRAVLRRARRTLLKRLNTPRNKLRAYKLLIKVLPRRQDLALFESDVGKGYNGSPRAIYEELRRRGLPIEVVWSVAKGRKNFPADARLVRRGSWRYLWTMARAGIWVDSHGFPLDYPKPPGTRYLQTWHGQGIKSIGFDAPDLRGDFDRPREQWRAAVARWDALVSPSAEFSRVFLPSNGYDGKVYRCGTPRCDALVRAESAEDVRTRLEIPPDRKILLYAPTYRDSAKNSGKSVRVDLERLAGELAGEWVVLLRTHPVEKYAPPERLRHFVRPASSYPEINDLMLASDALLTDYSSVMCDYALTGKPMVFYIDDWDDYRLSERGVYHDLPAIAPGPCVTTTDELAGVLRELPEVHAAFAAKYAAFRALWCADEHGDAAARIVDDFFEGRTR
;
A
#
# COMPACT_ATOMS: atom_id res chain seq x y z
N MET A 1 -12.23 -11.45 43.72
CA MET A 1 -12.34 -10.05 43.26
C MET A 1 -12.02 -10.04 41.77
N PRO A 2 -12.65 -9.17 40.97
CA PRO A 2 -12.31 -9.03 39.55
C PRO A 2 -10.88 -8.53 39.40
N ASP A 3 -10.17 -8.98 38.35
CA ASP A 3 -8.81 -8.53 38.02
C ASP A 3 -8.84 -7.19 37.26
N CYS A 4 -9.88 -6.97 36.45
CA CYS A 4 -10.04 -5.75 35.66
C CYS A 4 -11.51 -5.32 35.56
N THR A 5 -11.75 -4.03 35.74
CA THR A 5 -13.04 -3.38 35.50
C THR A 5 -13.01 -2.74 34.11
N VAL A 6 -14.01 -3.02 33.28
CA VAL A 6 -14.22 -2.29 32.02
C VAL A 6 -15.40 -1.34 32.18
N VAL A 7 -15.12 -0.05 32.09
CA VAL A 7 -16.13 1.01 32.14
C VAL A 7 -16.64 1.25 30.73
N VAL A 8 -17.90 0.93 30.50
CA VAL A 8 -18.61 1.18 29.25
C VAL A 8 -19.42 2.45 29.40
N ILE A 9 -18.99 3.54 28.78
CA ILE A 9 -19.75 4.80 28.83
C ILE A 9 -20.88 4.79 27.80
N SER A 10 -22.03 5.38 28.14
CA SER A 10 -23.19 5.41 27.25
C SER A 10 -24.01 6.68 27.44
N TYR A 11 -24.53 7.20 26.33
CA TYR A 11 -25.58 8.22 26.30
C TYR A 11 -26.43 8.01 25.04
N ASN A 12 -27.71 7.73 25.22
CA ASN A 12 -28.68 7.49 24.15
C ASN A 12 -28.21 6.46 23.10
N ASP A 13 -27.69 5.31 23.53
CA ASP A 13 -27.07 4.31 22.65
C ASP A 13 -27.56 2.87 22.83
N ALA A 14 -28.87 2.72 23.07
CA ALA A 14 -29.51 1.43 23.34
C ALA A 14 -29.21 0.35 22.28
N ALA A 15 -29.01 0.76 21.01
CA ALA A 15 -28.82 -0.14 19.89
C ALA A 15 -27.44 -0.80 19.86
N ARG A 16 -26.37 -0.08 20.26
CA ARG A 16 -24.99 -0.56 20.18
C ARG A 16 -24.44 -1.04 21.51
N LEU A 17 -24.96 -0.56 22.64
CA LEU A 17 -24.55 -0.97 23.98
C LEU A 17 -24.44 -2.50 24.18
N PRO A 18 -25.39 -3.36 23.73
CA PRO A 18 -25.26 -4.81 23.89
C PRO A 18 -24.03 -5.40 23.19
N ARG A 19 -23.59 -4.80 22.08
CA ARG A 19 -22.44 -5.24 21.30
C ARG A 19 -21.15 -4.96 22.07
N ALA A 20 -21.00 -3.73 22.57
CA ALA A 20 -19.87 -3.31 23.39
C ALA A 20 -19.73 -4.20 24.64
N VAL A 21 -20.80 -4.35 25.43
CA VAL A 21 -20.80 -5.19 26.64
C VAL A 21 -20.47 -6.65 26.32
N ARG A 22 -21.05 -7.24 25.26
CA ARG A 22 -20.72 -8.61 24.85
C ARG A 22 -19.28 -8.78 24.36
N SER A 23 -18.63 -7.73 23.87
CA SER A 23 -17.20 -7.79 23.51
C SER A 23 -16.33 -7.96 24.76
N VAL A 24 -16.75 -7.37 25.89
CA VAL A 24 -16.11 -7.54 27.20
C VAL A 24 -16.42 -8.90 27.81
N LEU A 25 -17.69 -9.33 27.82
CA LEU A 25 -18.08 -10.62 28.42
C LEU A 25 -17.44 -11.84 27.72
N ARG A 26 -17.05 -11.68 26.44
CA ARG A 26 -16.36 -12.71 25.63
C ARG A 26 -14.83 -12.66 25.71
N GLN A 27 -14.26 -11.78 26.52
CA GLN A 27 -12.82 -11.72 26.73
C GLN A 27 -12.27 -13.07 27.22
N SER A 28 -11.01 -13.31 26.89
CA SER A 28 -10.27 -14.48 27.37
C SER A 28 -9.86 -14.40 28.84
N LEU A 29 -9.87 -13.20 29.44
CA LEU A 29 -9.83 -13.01 30.89
C LEU A 29 -11.27 -13.16 31.43
N ARG A 30 -11.46 -13.99 32.47
CA ARG A 30 -12.80 -14.34 32.96
C ARG A 30 -13.23 -13.50 34.16
N ASP A 31 -12.29 -13.19 35.04
CA ASP A 31 -12.48 -12.40 36.26
C ASP A 31 -12.53 -10.90 35.93
N LEU A 32 -13.63 -10.50 35.29
CA LEU A 32 -13.89 -9.13 34.85
C LEU A 32 -15.12 -8.56 35.57
N GLU A 33 -15.08 -7.25 35.81
CA GLU A 33 -16.25 -6.42 36.13
C GLU A 33 -16.57 -5.55 34.91
N VAL A 34 -17.85 -5.34 34.63
CA VAL A 34 -18.31 -4.40 33.60
C VAL A 34 -19.19 -3.35 34.28
N ILE A 35 -18.82 -2.08 34.18
CA ILE A 35 -19.64 -0.98 34.67
C ILE A 35 -20.20 -0.24 33.46
N ILE A 36 -21.51 -0.29 33.26
CA ILE A 36 -22.19 0.57 32.30
C ILE A 36 -22.44 1.92 33.01
N ALA A 37 -21.71 2.95 32.61
CA ALA A 37 -21.83 4.31 33.13
C ALA A 37 -22.68 5.16 32.16
N ASP A 38 -23.95 5.34 32.52
CA ASP A 38 -24.94 6.08 31.74
C ASP A 38 -25.02 7.56 32.15
N ASP A 39 -24.83 8.44 31.17
CA ASP A 39 -24.90 9.90 31.34
C ASP A 39 -26.34 10.43 31.26
N ALA A 40 -27.23 9.85 32.06
CA ALA A 40 -28.65 10.19 32.12
C ALA A 40 -29.39 10.02 30.76
N SER A 41 -29.23 8.85 30.11
CA SER A 41 -29.94 8.56 28.84
C SER A 41 -31.45 8.71 28.95
N THR A 42 -32.06 9.13 27.85
CA THR A 42 -33.50 9.39 27.69
C THR A 42 -34.18 8.45 26.69
N ASP A 43 -33.40 7.62 25.99
CA ASP A 43 -33.89 6.56 25.10
C ASP A 43 -34.03 5.20 25.82
N ALA A 44 -34.04 4.10 25.07
CA ALA A 44 -34.16 2.75 25.63
C ALA A 44 -32.88 2.20 26.31
N THR A 45 -31.85 3.02 26.51
CA THR A 45 -30.56 2.62 27.09
C THR A 45 -30.72 2.07 28.51
N PRO A 46 -31.50 2.69 29.42
CA PRO A 46 -31.70 2.18 30.77
C PRO A 46 -32.31 0.78 30.82
N GLU A 47 -33.30 0.48 29.98
CA GLU A 47 -33.93 -0.85 29.90
C GLU A 47 -32.96 -1.89 29.33
N VAL A 48 -32.14 -1.50 28.35
CA VAL A 48 -31.10 -2.36 27.79
C VAL A 48 -30.03 -2.67 28.84
N ALA A 49 -29.54 -1.67 29.57
CA ALA A 49 -28.54 -1.83 30.61
C ALA A 49 -29.05 -2.71 31.77
N ALA A 50 -30.29 -2.49 32.22
CA ALA A 50 -30.92 -3.30 33.26
C ALA A 50 -31.02 -4.78 32.87
N ARG A 51 -31.34 -5.08 31.61
CA ARG A 51 -31.37 -6.44 31.08
C ARG A 51 -29.97 -7.06 31.00
N LEU A 52 -28.97 -6.32 30.54
CA LEU A 52 -27.59 -6.82 30.50
C LEU A 52 -27.06 -7.13 31.91
N MET A 53 -27.42 -6.32 32.90
CA MET A 53 -27.14 -6.56 34.32
C MET A 53 -27.85 -7.81 34.86
N ALA A 54 -29.10 -8.06 34.44
CA ALA A 54 -29.83 -9.27 34.82
C ALA A 54 -29.27 -10.55 34.15
N ASP A 55 -28.75 -10.43 32.92
CA ASP A 55 -28.24 -11.55 32.12
C ASP A 55 -26.85 -12.05 32.55
N ASP A 56 -25.99 -11.18 33.13
CA ASP A 56 -24.64 -11.56 33.57
C ASP A 56 -24.25 -10.82 34.87
N PRO A 57 -23.92 -11.55 35.96
CA PRO A 57 -23.65 -10.96 37.27
C PRO A 57 -22.37 -10.11 37.32
N ARG A 58 -21.53 -10.14 36.27
CA ARG A 58 -20.35 -9.28 36.16
C ARG A 58 -20.70 -7.85 35.75
N VAL A 59 -21.91 -7.61 35.25
CA VAL A 59 -22.36 -6.32 34.76
C VAL A 59 -23.02 -5.53 35.89
N ARG A 60 -22.63 -4.27 36.05
CA ARG A 60 -23.21 -3.28 36.97
C ARG A 60 -23.67 -2.07 36.18
N TYR A 61 -24.79 -1.49 36.60
CA TYR A 61 -25.33 -0.28 35.98
C TYR A 61 -25.22 0.91 36.92
N LEU A 62 -24.60 1.99 36.45
CA LEU A 62 -24.43 3.25 37.14
C LEU A 62 -25.01 4.35 36.24
N ARG A 63 -25.98 5.12 36.77
CA ARG A 63 -26.67 6.16 36.00
C ARG A 63 -26.62 7.47 36.76
N ARG A 64 -26.23 8.55 36.07
CA ARG A 64 -26.28 9.92 36.59
C ARG A 64 -27.71 10.45 36.64
N GLU A 65 -27.94 11.42 37.52
CA GLU A 65 -29.23 12.12 37.62
C GLU A 65 -29.44 13.07 36.43
N ASP A 66 -28.39 13.84 36.10
CA ASP A 66 -28.38 14.82 35.02
C ASP A 66 -27.30 14.48 33.98
N ASN A 67 -27.57 14.83 32.73
CA ASN A 67 -26.62 14.69 31.63
C ASN A 67 -25.47 15.68 31.80
N SER A 68 -24.24 15.19 31.80
CA SER A 68 -23.02 16.00 31.95
C SER A 68 -22.64 16.78 30.68
N GLY A 69 -23.15 16.36 29.52
CA GLY A 69 -22.83 16.96 28.22
C GLY A 69 -21.51 16.47 27.61
N GLY A 70 -20.83 15.49 28.22
CA GLY A 70 -19.53 15.00 27.76
C GLY A 70 -19.22 13.56 28.18
N CYS A 71 -18.09 13.04 27.69
CA CYS A 71 -17.65 11.67 28.01
C CYS A 71 -16.83 11.59 29.30
N GLY A 72 -16.39 12.73 29.86
CA GLY A 72 -15.50 12.80 31.02
C GLY A 72 -16.15 12.32 32.32
N ALA A 73 -17.32 12.88 32.66
CA ALA A 73 -17.98 12.58 33.93
C ALA A 73 -18.37 11.08 34.07
N PRO A 74 -18.95 10.42 33.05
CA PRO A 74 -19.23 8.98 33.13
C PRO A 74 -17.97 8.12 33.27
N ARG A 75 -16.83 8.52 32.71
CA ARG A 75 -15.54 7.84 32.91
C ARG A 75 -15.04 8.02 34.35
N ASN A 76 -15.16 9.23 34.91
CA ASN A 76 -14.80 9.51 36.31
C ASN A 76 -15.65 8.69 37.29
N ASP A 77 -16.97 8.66 37.08
CA ASP A 77 -17.91 7.84 37.86
C ASP A 77 -17.52 6.35 37.81
N GLY A 78 -17.11 5.87 36.64
CA GLY A 78 -16.59 4.51 36.46
C GLY A 78 -15.30 4.24 37.23
N ILE A 79 -14.35 5.20 37.25
CA ILE A 79 -13.12 5.09 38.06
C ILE A 79 -13.48 4.97 39.55
N ASP A 80 -14.45 5.76 40.03
CA ASP A 80 -14.84 5.75 41.44
C ASP A 80 -15.57 4.47 41.82
N ALA A 81 -16.41 3.95 40.93
CA ALA A 81 -17.18 2.73 41.18
C ALA A 81 -16.39 1.42 40.95
N ALA A 82 -15.20 1.48 40.34
CA ALA A 82 -14.37 0.31 40.02
C ALA A 82 -13.90 -0.44 41.28
N ASN A 83 -14.15 -1.75 41.30
CA ASN A 83 -13.72 -2.64 42.38
C ASN A 83 -12.45 -3.44 42.07
N ALA A 84 -12.04 -3.50 40.81
CA ALA A 84 -10.81 -4.18 40.39
C ALA A 84 -9.56 -3.29 40.60
N PRO A 85 -8.36 -3.88 40.70
CA PRO A 85 -7.12 -3.11 40.76
C PRO A 85 -6.81 -2.37 39.44
N TYR A 86 -7.39 -2.81 38.32
CA TYR A 86 -7.16 -2.22 37.01
C TYR A 86 -8.46 -1.82 36.32
N VAL A 87 -8.41 -0.72 35.53
CA VAL A 87 -9.55 -0.22 34.76
C VAL A 87 -9.21 -0.02 33.29
N MET A 88 -10.17 -0.28 32.40
CA MET A 88 -10.12 0.01 30.96
C MET A 88 -11.43 0.70 30.54
N PHE A 89 -11.38 1.60 29.57
CA PHE A 89 -12.57 2.29 29.04
C PHE A 89 -13.01 1.72 27.69
N LEU A 90 -14.32 1.70 27.46
CA LEU A 90 -14.95 1.30 26.21
C LEU A 90 -16.11 2.24 25.90
N ASP A 91 -16.12 2.83 24.71
CA ASP A 91 -17.28 3.60 24.25
C ASP A 91 -18.39 2.63 23.77
N SER A 92 -19.67 2.96 23.99
CA SER A 92 -20.80 2.04 23.71
C SER A 92 -20.98 1.67 22.24
N ASP A 93 -20.39 2.44 21.33
CA ASP A 93 -20.37 2.20 19.89
C ASP A 93 -19.13 1.45 19.38
N ASP A 94 -18.22 1.03 20.26
CA ASP A 94 -16.98 0.34 19.92
C ASP A 94 -16.92 -1.11 20.46
N GLU A 95 -15.83 -1.83 20.18
CA GLU A 95 -15.61 -3.21 20.63
C GLU A 95 -14.18 -3.51 21.07
N LEU A 96 -14.03 -4.44 22.02
CA LEU A 96 -12.73 -5.00 22.39
C LEU A 96 -12.43 -6.32 21.64
N PRO A 97 -11.23 -6.47 21.05
CA PRO A 97 -10.71 -7.76 20.58
C PRO A 97 -10.63 -8.79 21.71
N LYS A 98 -10.86 -10.07 21.40
CA LYS A 98 -10.99 -11.20 22.37
C LYS A 98 -9.90 -11.29 23.46
N HIS A 99 -8.69 -10.83 23.17
CA HIS A 99 -7.54 -10.95 24.07
C HIS A 99 -7.07 -9.62 24.68
N ALA A 100 -7.80 -8.52 24.47
CA ALA A 100 -7.40 -7.18 24.89
C ALA A 100 -7.08 -7.11 26.40
N CYS A 101 -8.07 -7.35 27.27
CA CYS A 101 -7.89 -7.21 28.73
C CYS A 101 -6.78 -8.14 29.25
N LYS A 102 -6.77 -9.40 28.82
CA LYS A 102 -5.75 -10.37 29.25
C LYS A 102 -4.33 -9.95 28.84
N SER A 103 -4.18 -9.45 27.62
CA SER A 103 -2.86 -9.07 27.10
C SER A 103 -2.29 -7.83 27.78
N LEU A 104 -3.14 -6.84 28.09
CA LEU A 104 -2.74 -5.64 28.80
C LEU A 104 -2.47 -5.92 30.29
N LEU A 105 -3.29 -6.76 30.93
CA LEU A 105 -3.10 -7.17 32.32
C LEU A 105 -1.76 -7.91 32.51
N ALA A 106 -1.48 -8.89 31.66
CA ALA A 106 -0.22 -9.61 31.72
C ALA A 106 0.99 -8.67 31.51
N GLU A 107 0.83 -7.59 30.75
CA GLU A 107 1.91 -6.62 30.54
C GLU A 107 2.11 -5.70 31.75
N ILE A 108 1.02 -5.18 32.34
CA ILE A 108 1.11 -4.24 33.46
C ILE A 108 1.71 -4.93 34.68
N GLU A 109 1.30 -6.18 34.96
CA GLU A 109 1.84 -6.99 36.06
C GLU A 109 3.31 -7.35 35.85
N ARG A 110 3.70 -7.70 34.62
CA ARG A 110 5.08 -8.07 34.28
C ARG A 110 6.04 -6.89 34.42
N THR A 111 5.58 -5.69 34.09
CA THR A 111 6.44 -4.51 33.96
C THR A 111 6.40 -3.59 35.18
N GLY A 112 5.35 -3.69 36.00
CA GLY A 112 5.07 -2.72 37.06
C GLY A 112 4.79 -1.31 36.51
N ALA A 113 4.32 -1.20 35.27
CA ALA A 113 4.00 0.06 34.64
C ALA A 113 2.77 0.74 35.28
N ASP A 114 2.72 2.07 35.27
CA ASP A 114 1.59 2.86 35.77
C ASP A 114 0.33 2.61 34.90
N PHE A 115 0.55 2.45 33.58
CA PHE A 115 -0.46 2.02 32.61
C PHE A 115 0.19 1.28 31.42
N VAL A 116 -0.65 0.63 30.61
CA VAL A 116 -0.23 -0.04 29.36
C VAL A 116 -1.09 0.46 28.21
N SER A 117 -0.47 0.81 27.08
CA SER A 117 -1.16 1.18 25.83
C SER A 117 -0.97 0.12 24.74
N GLY A 118 -2.03 -0.15 23.96
CA GLY A 118 -1.98 -1.07 22.82
C GLY A 118 -2.53 -0.47 21.52
N GLN A 119 -2.34 -1.21 20.43
CA GLN A 119 -2.71 -0.76 19.09
C GLN A 119 -4.23 -0.59 18.93
N ILE A 120 -4.66 0.54 18.37
CA ILE A 120 -6.04 0.76 17.92
C ILE A 120 -6.19 0.33 16.46
N SER A 121 -7.31 -0.28 16.09
CA SER A 121 -7.68 -0.47 14.69
C SER A 121 -9.04 0.12 14.37
N ARG A 122 -9.09 0.95 13.33
CA ARG A 122 -10.33 1.48 12.76
C ARG A 122 -11.07 0.38 12.01
N LEU A 123 -12.31 0.13 12.37
CA LEU A 123 -13.22 -0.78 11.68
C LEU A 123 -14.20 0.03 10.82
N PHE A 124 -14.08 -0.08 9.50
CA PHE A 124 -15.00 0.57 8.57
C PHE A 124 -16.25 -0.29 8.38
N GLU A 125 -17.36 0.06 9.02
CA GLU A 125 -18.59 -0.76 8.98
C GLU A 125 -19.13 -0.98 7.56
N SER A 126 -18.86 -0.04 6.65
CA SER A 126 -19.25 -0.12 5.24
C SER A 126 -18.72 -1.35 4.49
N ASN A 127 -17.56 -1.89 4.88
CA ASN A 127 -16.91 -2.99 4.18
C ASN A 127 -16.19 -4.00 5.09
N GLY A 128 -16.24 -3.81 6.41
CA GLY A 128 -15.59 -4.68 7.40
C GLY A 128 -14.06 -4.58 7.42
N ARG A 129 -13.46 -3.59 6.76
CA ARG A 129 -12.00 -3.43 6.70
C ARG A 129 -11.49 -2.90 8.05
N LEU A 130 -10.45 -3.55 8.58
CA LEU A 130 -9.67 -3.08 9.71
C LEU A 130 -8.42 -2.33 9.23
N GLN A 131 -8.12 -1.19 9.85
CA GLN A 131 -6.93 -0.39 9.57
C GLN A 131 -6.29 0.07 10.89
N PRO A 132 -5.05 -0.36 11.20
CA PRO A 132 -4.30 0.14 12.35
C PRO A 132 -4.18 1.67 12.33
N TYR A 133 -4.31 2.29 13.51
CA TYR A 133 -4.20 3.73 13.72
C TYR A 133 -2.81 4.07 14.31
N TYR A 134 -2.02 4.88 13.60
CA TYR A 134 -0.60 5.14 13.91
C TYR A 134 0.24 3.89 14.23
N PRO A 135 0.34 2.92 13.30
CA PRO A 135 1.04 1.65 13.56
C PRO A 135 2.52 1.78 13.92
N SER A 136 3.16 2.91 13.59
CA SER A 136 4.55 3.17 13.98
C SER A 136 4.73 3.27 15.50
N LEU A 137 3.77 3.86 16.22
CA LEU A 137 3.83 4.01 17.68
C LEU A 137 3.82 2.66 18.40
N PHE A 138 3.13 1.68 17.80
CA PHE A 138 2.95 0.33 18.33
C PHE A 138 3.76 -0.71 17.55
N ALA A 139 4.83 -0.30 16.86
CA ALA A 139 5.60 -1.21 16.02
C ALA A 139 6.30 -2.33 16.82
N ARG A 140 6.63 -2.08 18.09
CA ARG A 140 7.34 -3.00 18.99
C ARG A 140 6.79 -2.94 20.41
N ARG A 141 6.88 -4.08 21.12
CA ARG A 141 6.64 -4.17 22.56
C ARG A 141 7.80 -3.52 23.31
N ARG A 142 7.52 -2.61 24.24
CA ARG A 142 8.55 -1.93 25.05
C ARG A 142 7.99 -1.31 26.32
N VAL A 143 8.88 -0.93 27.22
CA VAL A 143 8.61 -0.13 28.41
C VAL A 143 9.34 1.20 28.21
N ILE A 144 8.68 2.31 28.57
CA ILE A 144 9.18 3.68 28.38
C ILE A 144 9.27 4.33 29.77
N GLU A 145 10.44 4.86 30.11
CA GLU A 145 10.74 5.57 31.37
C GLU A 145 10.31 7.04 31.29
N GLY A 146 9.00 7.24 31.33
CA GLY A 146 8.39 8.55 31.25
C GLY A 146 8.36 9.12 29.83
N ILE A 147 7.45 10.04 29.58
CA ILE A 147 7.15 10.53 28.22
C ILE A 147 8.34 11.22 27.52
N ARG A 148 9.36 11.67 28.27
CA ARG A 148 10.58 12.30 27.71
C ARG A 148 11.41 11.35 26.84
N GLU A 149 11.37 10.05 27.09
CA GLU A 149 12.10 9.06 26.29
C GLU A 149 11.49 8.92 24.89
N GLU A 150 10.15 8.96 24.79
CA GLU A 150 9.43 8.87 23.51
C GLU A 150 8.26 9.86 23.42
N PRO A 151 8.51 11.17 23.24
CA PRO A 151 7.46 12.20 23.24
C PRO A 151 6.44 12.07 22.11
N GLU A 152 6.74 11.29 21.07
CA GLU A 152 5.80 10.95 19.99
C GLU A 152 4.53 10.23 20.47
N MET A 153 4.55 9.64 21.67
CA MET A 153 3.38 9.02 22.29
C MET A 153 2.24 10.01 22.61
N PHE A 154 2.48 11.33 22.58
CA PHE A 154 1.38 12.32 22.61
C PHE A 154 0.38 12.17 21.45
N LEU A 155 0.76 11.50 20.35
CA LEU A 155 -0.16 11.13 19.25
C LEU A 155 -1.18 10.04 19.65
N ASP A 156 -0.93 9.31 20.74
CA ASP A 156 -1.85 8.33 21.32
C ASP A 156 -2.62 8.93 22.51
N SER A 157 -3.53 9.86 22.20
CA SER A 157 -4.40 10.54 23.18
C SER A 157 -5.67 9.75 23.55
N PHE A 158 -5.88 8.57 22.97
CA PHE A 158 -7.08 7.79 23.25
C PHE A 158 -7.05 7.28 24.69
N SER A 159 -8.14 7.41 25.42
CA SER A 159 -8.25 6.84 26.77
C SER A 159 -8.59 5.34 26.75
N THR A 160 -9.13 4.84 25.63
CA THR A 160 -9.80 3.54 25.52
C THR A 160 -8.89 2.37 25.14
N ASN A 161 -7.70 2.63 24.58
CA ASN A 161 -6.72 1.60 24.21
C ASN A 161 -5.72 1.25 25.32
N LYS A 162 -6.06 1.61 26.57
CA LYS A 162 -5.16 1.56 27.72
C LYS A 162 -5.77 0.81 28.89
N LEU A 163 -4.91 0.16 29.68
CA LEU A 163 -5.24 -0.40 30.99
C LEU A 163 -4.50 0.40 32.06
N TYR A 164 -5.22 0.86 33.07
CA TYR A 164 -4.73 1.75 34.11
C TYR A 164 -4.77 1.08 35.48
N ASN A 165 -3.81 1.40 36.36
CA ASN A 165 -3.89 1.06 37.78
C ASN A 165 -4.86 2.02 38.50
N VAL A 166 -5.92 1.48 39.10
CA VAL A 166 -7.00 2.27 39.73
C VAL A 166 -6.49 3.03 40.96
N ALA A 167 -5.66 2.40 41.80
CA ALA A 167 -5.09 3.07 42.97
C ALA A 167 -4.20 4.24 42.52
N TRP A 168 -3.37 4.02 41.50
CA TRP A 168 -2.52 5.07 40.95
C TRP A 168 -3.31 6.25 40.38
N LEU A 169 -4.40 6.00 39.65
CA LEU A 169 -5.29 7.07 39.15
C LEU A 169 -5.86 7.91 40.32
N ARG A 170 -6.33 7.24 41.37
CA ARG A 170 -6.94 7.89 42.55
C ARG A 170 -5.89 8.67 43.38
N ASP A 171 -4.72 8.08 43.60
CA ASP A 171 -3.65 8.68 44.39
C ASP A 171 -3.08 9.95 43.74
N ASN A 172 -3.04 10.00 42.40
CA ASN A 172 -2.63 11.19 41.66
C ASN A 172 -3.79 12.14 41.33
N VAL A 173 -5.02 11.81 41.76
CA VAL A 173 -6.23 12.60 41.46
C VAL A 173 -6.41 12.84 39.95
N LEU A 174 -5.99 11.88 39.13
CA LEU A 174 -6.06 12.00 37.67
C LEU A 174 -7.50 11.76 37.19
N ARG A 175 -8.15 12.82 36.69
CA ARG A 175 -9.56 12.83 36.28
C ARG A 175 -9.72 13.38 34.88
N PHE A 176 -10.78 12.97 34.19
CA PHE A 176 -11.20 13.61 32.95
C PHE A 176 -11.82 14.99 33.28
N PRO A 177 -11.44 16.07 32.58
CA PRO A 177 -12.15 17.33 32.72
C PRO A 177 -13.60 17.17 32.22
N GLU A 178 -14.56 17.73 32.97
CA GLU A 178 -16.00 17.52 32.73
C GLU A 178 -16.65 18.67 31.95
N ASP A 179 -16.01 19.83 31.86
CA ASP A 179 -16.52 21.06 31.26
C ASP A 179 -15.93 21.37 29.87
N ILE A 180 -15.37 20.36 29.20
CA ILE A 180 -14.71 20.50 27.91
C ILE A 180 -14.99 19.32 26.97
N HIS A 181 -15.05 19.58 25.67
CA HIS A 181 -14.95 18.52 24.66
C HIS A 181 -13.48 18.14 24.41
N TYR A 182 -13.22 16.91 23.95
CA TYR A 182 -11.86 16.40 23.77
C TYR A 182 -11.10 16.28 25.10
N GLU A 183 -11.84 15.90 26.14
CA GLU A 183 -11.36 15.66 27.49
C GLU A 183 -10.28 14.58 27.55
N ASP A 184 -10.31 13.64 26.60
CA ASP A 184 -9.31 12.59 26.42
C ASP A 184 -7.93 13.15 26.06
N HIS A 185 -7.85 14.23 25.28
CA HIS A 185 -6.58 14.90 24.95
C HIS A 185 -5.91 15.49 26.19
N VAL A 186 -6.72 16.13 27.05
CA VAL A 186 -6.26 16.76 28.29
C VAL A 186 -5.86 15.69 29.30
N PHE A 187 -6.73 14.70 29.52
CA PHE A 187 -6.47 13.55 30.39
C PHE A 187 -5.19 12.80 29.98
N ALA A 188 -5.02 12.51 28.68
CA ALA A 188 -3.84 11.82 28.21
C ALA A 188 -2.56 12.64 28.40
N THR A 189 -2.63 13.97 28.24
CA THR A 189 -1.49 14.85 28.49
C THR A 189 -1.07 14.80 29.96
N GLU A 190 -2.04 14.89 30.88
CA GLU A 190 -1.78 14.80 32.31
C GLU A 190 -1.29 13.41 32.73
N LEU A 191 -1.88 12.35 32.18
CA LEU A 191 -1.43 10.96 32.34
C LEU A 191 0.06 10.83 31.99
N TYR A 192 0.47 11.32 30.82
CA TYR A 192 1.86 11.23 30.38
C TYR A 192 2.81 12.10 31.21
N ALA A 193 2.36 13.25 31.70
CA ALA A 193 3.14 14.10 32.61
C ALA A 193 3.39 13.42 33.98
N LEU A 194 2.40 12.71 34.50
CA LEU A 194 2.45 12.04 35.80
C LEU A 194 3.18 10.69 35.75
N ALA A 195 3.02 9.93 34.67
CA ALA A 195 3.53 8.57 34.57
C ALA A 195 5.06 8.53 34.60
N ARG A 196 5.60 7.75 35.54
CA ARG A 196 7.04 7.49 35.65
C ARG A 196 7.48 6.43 34.67
N ARG A 197 6.58 5.46 34.39
CA ARG A 197 6.83 4.36 33.48
C ARG A 197 5.54 3.83 32.88
N PHE A 198 5.53 3.57 31.59
CA PHE A 198 4.40 2.93 30.92
C PHE A 198 4.86 1.89 29.89
N ALA A 199 4.02 0.91 29.59
CA ALA A 199 4.33 -0.11 28.59
C ALA A 199 3.51 0.08 27.31
N VAL A 200 4.10 -0.26 26.17
CA VAL A 200 3.46 -0.22 24.84
C VAL A 200 3.51 -1.60 24.21
N VAL A 201 2.37 -2.07 23.70
CA VAL A 201 2.25 -3.39 23.06
C VAL A 201 1.78 -3.31 21.60
N PRO A 202 2.27 -4.19 20.70
CA PRO A 202 1.98 -4.10 19.27
C PRO A 202 0.63 -4.69 18.86
N TRP A 203 -0.03 -5.43 19.75
CA TRP A 203 -1.29 -6.12 19.44
C TRP A 203 -2.47 -5.15 19.44
N VAL A 204 -3.45 -5.42 18.59
CA VAL A 204 -4.70 -4.64 18.57
C VAL A 204 -5.51 -4.95 19.83
N VAL A 205 -5.83 -3.91 20.60
CA VAL A 205 -6.59 -3.99 21.86
C VAL A 205 -7.91 -3.22 21.82
N TYR A 206 -8.16 -2.46 20.75
CA TYR A 206 -9.37 -1.67 20.59
C TYR A 206 -9.82 -1.62 19.13
N HIS A 207 -11.10 -1.88 18.88
CA HIS A 207 -11.73 -1.70 17.58
C HIS A 207 -12.61 -0.45 17.59
N TRP A 208 -12.10 0.59 16.93
CA TRP A 208 -12.81 1.86 16.78
C TRP A 208 -13.70 1.82 15.54
N HIS A 209 -15.00 1.71 15.74
CA HIS A 209 -16.02 1.65 14.70
C HIS A 209 -16.19 3.00 14.01
N ARG A 210 -16.21 2.97 12.67
CA ARG A 210 -16.61 4.11 11.85
C ARG A 210 -17.86 3.74 11.08
N ALA A 211 -19.00 4.20 11.61
CA ALA A 211 -20.32 4.06 11.00
C ALA A 211 -20.45 4.84 9.67
N ARG A 212 -21.51 4.56 8.90
CA ARG A 212 -21.81 5.27 7.64
C ARG A 212 -22.51 6.62 7.83
N THR A 213 -23.11 6.88 8.98
CA THR A 213 -23.95 8.06 9.29
C THR A 213 -23.43 8.77 10.55
N ASN A 214 -23.86 10.02 10.73
CA ASN A 214 -23.03 11.15 11.18
C ASN A 214 -23.44 11.68 12.57
N ASP A 215 -23.55 10.80 13.57
CA ASP A 215 -24.17 11.15 14.86
C ASP A 215 -23.17 11.29 16.03
N SER A 216 -21.85 11.25 15.77
CA SER A 216 -20.81 11.42 16.81
C SER A 216 -20.28 12.86 16.82
N ILE A 217 -20.08 13.44 18.01
CA ILE A 217 -19.47 14.77 18.22
C ILE A 217 -18.12 14.89 17.48
N SER A 218 -17.32 13.81 17.48
CA SER A 218 -16.03 13.75 16.78
C SER A 218 -16.13 13.84 15.25
N LEU A 219 -17.34 13.74 14.69
CA LEU A 219 -17.65 13.78 13.26
C LEU A 219 -18.34 15.11 12.83
N SER A 220 -18.79 15.95 13.78
CA SER A 220 -19.37 17.29 13.54
C SER A 220 -18.29 18.35 13.26
N ILE A 221 -17.37 18.04 12.33
CA ILE A 221 -16.22 18.89 11.96
C ILE A 221 -16.59 20.19 11.23
N ASP A 222 -17.90 20.45 11.08
CA ASP A 222 -18.51 21.60 10.43
C ASP A 222 -18.80 22.73 11.42
N GLU A 223 -18.91 22.41 12.70
CA GLU A 223 -19.26 23.36 13.76
C GLU A 223 -18.01 24.10 14.24
N MET A 224 -18.07 25.44 14.23
CA MET A 224 -16.95 26.27 14.69
C MET A 224 -16.68 26.11 16.19
N ASP A 225 -17.69 25.75 16.99
CA ASP A 225 -17.49 25.49 18.41
C ASP A 225 -16.53 24.32 18.64
N ASN A 226 -16.63 23.24 17.84
CA ASN A 226 -15.67 22.14 17.89
C ASN A 226 -14.23 22.58 17.62
N VAL A 227 -14.02 23.54 16.70
CA VAL A 227 -12.70 24.13 16.43
C VAL A 227 -12.20 24.85 17.69
N ARG A 228 -13.03 25.70 18.31
CA ARG A 228 -12.71 26.44 19.53
C ARG A 228 -12.36 25.50 20.67
N GLN A 229 -13.18 24.47 20.92
CA GLN A 229 -12.97 23.49 21.97
C GLN A 229 -11.65 22.72 21.80
N ARG A 230 -11.26 22.35 20.57
CA ARG A 230 -9.93 21.74 20.35
C ARG A 230 -8.77 22.67 20.62
N VAL A 231 -8.89 23.96 20.27
CA VAL A 231 -7.86 24.97 20.60
C VAL A 231 -7.79 25.17 22.12
N ILE A 232 -8.93 25.22 22.81
CA ILE A 232 -8.99 25.30 24.28
C ILE A 232 -8.33 24.06 24.91
N ALA A 233 -8.69 22.85 24.49
CA ALA A 233 -8.11 21.61 25.00
C ALA A 233 -6.59 21.55 24.75
N ALA A 234 -6.15 22.07 23.59
CA ALA A 234 -4.74 22.18 23.27
C ALA A 234 -4.00 23.13 24.24
N ARG A 235 -4.50 24.35 24.45
CA ARG A 235 -3.88 25.29 25.39
C ARG A 235 -3.88 24.78 26.83
N LEU A 236 -4.99 24.18 27.28
CA LEU A 236 -5.07 23.57 28.61
C LEU A 236 -4.03 22.45 28.78
N SER A 237 -3.83 21.62 27.76
CA SER A 237 -2.80 20.59 27.76
C SER A 237 -1.38 21.19 27.88
N ASP A 238 -1.11 22.34 27.25
CA ASP A 238 0.16 23.05 27.44
C ASP A 238 0.35 23.57 28.84
N ASP A 239 -0.68 24.18 29.40
CA ASP A 239 -0.63 24.75 30.74
C ASP A 239 -0.46 23.66 31.80
N ILE A 240 -1.07 22.50 31.61
CA ILE A 240 -0.84 21.30 32.42
C ILE A 240 0.63 20.90 32.36
N LEU A 241 1.23 20.75 31.17
CA LEU A 241 2.64 20.38 31.06
C LEU A 241 3.55 21.40 31.75
N ARG A 242 3.27 22.70 31.60
CA ARG A 242 4.00 23.76 32.31
C ARG A 242 3.81 23.65 33.83
N GLY A 243 2.59 23.41 34.29
CA GLY A 243 2.25 23.24 35.71
C GLY A 243 2.98 22.07 36.37
N TYR A 244 3.19 20.97 35.64
CA TYR A 244 3.98 19.82 36.09
C TYR A 244 5.51 20.00 35.92
N GLY A 245 5.99 21.19 35.55
CA GLY A 245 7.42 21.44 35.32
C GLY A 245 7.98 20.73 34.08
N ALA A 246 7.11 20.36 33.14
CA ALA A 246 7.43 19.67 31.89
C ALA A 246 7.28 20.59 30.67
N GLY A 247 7.63 21.88 30.81
CA GLY A 247 7.56 22.88 29.74
C GLY A 247 8.42 22.52 28.52
N ASP A 248 9.47 21.72 28.69
CA ASP A 248 10.29 21.16 27.62
C ASP A 248 9.51 20.25 26.66
N LEU A 249 8.40 19.68 27.11
CA LEU A 249 7.54 18.79 26.31
C LEU A 249 6.43 19.50 25.53
N VAL A 250 6.16 20.77 25.83
CA VAL A 250 5.14 21.58 25.15
C VAL A 250 5.31 21.54 23.62
N PRO A 251 6.51 21.74 23.04
CA PRO A 251 6.70 21.64 21.59
C PRO A 251 6.34 20.26 20.99
N HIS A 252 6.52 19.17 21.74
CA HIS A 252 6.14 17.82 21.29
C HIS A 252 4.63 17.60 21.29
N ARG A 253 3.92 18.20 22.26
CA ARG A 253 2.46 18.18 22.35
C ARG A 253 1.83 19.14 21.31
N GLN A 254 2.45 20.30 21.06
CA GLN A 254 2.08 21.22 19.96
C GLN A 254 2.24 20.55 18.58
N TYR A 255 3.31 19.77 18.37
CA TYR A 255 3.49 18.97 17.16
C TYR A 255 2.29 18.03 16.88
N ARG A 256 1.72 17.42 17.93
CA ARG A 256 0.52 16.59 17.80
C ARG A 256 -0.69 17.40 17.35
N PHE A 257 -0.89 18.61 17.86
CA PHE A 257 -1.97 19.50 17.39
C PHE A 257 -1.86 19.77 15.88
N LEU A 258 -0.66 20.16 15.41
CA LEU A 258 -0.44 20.44 13.98
C LEU A 258 -0.68 19.20 13.11
N ARG A 259 -0.16 18.04 13.53
CA ARG A 259 -0.23 16.78 12.77
C ARG A 259 -1.61 16.12 12.78
N GLN A 260 -2.37 16.28 13.85
CA GLN A 260 -3.60 15.53 14.08
C GLN A 260 -4.85 16.42 14.20
N ASP A 261 -4.89 17.36 15.16
CA ASP A 261 -6.09 18.17 15.42
C ASP A 261 -6.39 19.13 14.28
N LEU A 262 -5.40 19.93 13.92
CA LEU A 262 -5.52 20.91 12.87
C LEU A 262 -5.87 20.22 11.55
N ARG A 263 -5.25 19.07 11.30
CA ARG A 263 -5.42 18.28 10.09
C ARG A 263 -6.87 17.82 9.88
N VAL A 264 -7.64 17.57 10.93
CA VAL A 264 -9.06 17.18 10.83
C VAL A 264 -9.87 18.27 10.10
N TYR A 265 -9.60 19.54 10.37
CA TYR A 265 -10.29 20.66 9.73
C TYR A 265 -9.66 21.10 8.42
N LEU A 266 -8.32 21.02 8.30
CA LEU A 266 -7.66 21.34 7.03
C LEU A 266 -8.15 20.42 5.89
N ASN A 267 -8.43 19.15 6.19
CA ASN A 267 -8.89 18.19 5.19
C ASN A 267 -10.17 18.62 4.42
N PRO A 268 -11.28 19.01 5.08
CA PRO A 268 -12.49 19.50 4.41
C PRO A 268 -12.44 20.95 3.94
N LEU A 269 -11.43 21.75 4.31
CA LEU A 269 -11.35 23.17 3.95
C LEU A 269 -11.61 23.48 2.47
N PRO A 270 -11.14 22.70 1.48
CA PRO A 270 -11.37 23.05 0.07
C PRO A 270 -12.85 23.08 -0.30
N ALA A 271 -13.69 22.37 0.48
CA ALA A 271 -15.13 22.31 0.32
C ALA A 271 -15.91 23.36 1.14
N ARG A 272 -15.25 24.21 1.92
CA ARG A 272 -15.87 25.25 2.73
C ARG A 272 -15.98 26.57 1.96
N ASP A 273 -17.00 27.35 2.27
CA ASP A 273 -17.08 28.74 1.85
C ASP A 273 -16.01 29.60 2.55
N LEU A 274 -15.67 30.74 1.96
CA LEU A 274 -14.59 31.60 2.46
C LEU A 274 -14.92 32.27 3.80
N VAL A 275 -16.20 32.43 4.16
CA VAL A 275 -16.58 33.01 5.47
C VAL A 275 -16.17 32.04 6.57
N TRP A 276 -16.53 30.77 6.42
CA TRP A 276 -16.13 29.72 7.36
C TRP A 276 -14.60 29.59 7.44
N VAL A 277 -13.89 29.61 6.30
CA VAL A 277 -12.42 29.50 6.26
C VAL A 277 -11.75 30.66 7.02
N LYS A 278 -12.26 31.89 6.87
CA LYS A 278 -11.75 33.07 7.59
C LYS A 278 -12.01 32.97 9.08
N GLU A 279 -13.21 32.58 9.50
CA GLU A 279 -13.53 32.39 10.92
C GLU A 279 -12.63 31.29 11.53
N PHE A 280 -12.49 30.16 10.84
CA PHE A 280 -11.59 29.08 11.24
C PHE A 280 -10.15 29.56 11.42
N ALA A 281 -9.61 30.28 10.43
CA ALA A 281 -8.25 30.83 10.51
C ALA A 281 -8.11 31.81 11.68
N SER A 282 -9.13 32.63 11.96
CA SER A 282 -9.12 33.58 13.09
C SER A 282 -9.12 32.90 14.46
N VAL A 283 -9.78 31.74 14.59
CA VAL A 283 -9.82 30.96 15.85
C VAL A 283 -8.48 30.24 16.09
N VAL A 284 -7.87 29.70 15.03
CA VAL A 284 -6.66 28.88 15.14
C VAL A 284 -5.39 29.71 15.20
N ARG A 285 -5.33 30.85 14.49
CA ARG A 285 -4.12 31.70 14.38
C ARG A 285 -3.49 32.06 15.73
N PRO A 286 -4.22 32.56 16.75
CA PRO A 286 -3.59 32.98 18.00
C PRO A 286 -2.83 31.86 18.70
N TYR A 287 -3.29 30.62 18.54
CA TYR A 287 -2.60 29.46 19.09
C TYR A 287 -1.39 29.04 18.23
N LEU A 288 -1.45 29.19 16.90
CA LEU A 288 -0.28 28.97 16.04
C LEU A 288 0.85 29.97 16.32
N GLU A 289 0.52 31.20 16.73
CA GLU A 289 1.50 32.24 17.10
C GLU A 289 2.27 31.88 18.39
N GLU A 290 1.72 30.99 19.23
CA GLU A 290 2.38 30.47 20.44
C GLU A 290 3.32 29.28 20.16
N ILE A 291 3.30 28.73 18.95
CA ILE A 291 4.08 27.55 18.58
C ILE A 291 5.47 27.99 18.06
N PRO A 292 6.58 27.43 18.60
CA PRO A 292 7.92 27.73 18.11
C PRO A 292 8.15 27.28 16.65
N ALA A 293 9.01 28.02 15.93
CA ALA A 293 9.29 27.80 14.51
C ALA A 293 9.75 26.35 14.20
N GLU A 294 10.59 25.79 15.07
CA GLU A 294 11.16 24.44 14.96
C GLU A 294 10.10 23.32 15.01
N VAL A 295 8.91 23.59 15.54
CA VAL A 295 7.81 22.63 15.54
C VAL A 295 7.21 22.50 14.14
N PHE A 296 7.15 23.60 13.38
CA PHE A 296 6.70 23.61 11.99
C PHE A 296 7.68 22.93 11.04
N ASP A 297 8.97 22.89 11.38
CA ASP A 297 9.99 22.18 10.59
C ASP A 297 9.81 20.65 10.65
N ARG A 298 9.10 20.14 11.67
CA ARG A 298 8.87 18.71 11.88
C ARG A 298 7.62 18.15 11.17
N ILE A 299 6.72 19.00 10.68
CA ILE A 299 5.48 18.57 10.01
C ILE A 299 5.66 18.48 8.50
N GLU A 300 4.74 17.79 7.82
CA GLU A 300 4.80 17.62 6.37
C GLU A 300 4.73 18.98 5.65
N PRO A 301 5.41 19.15 4.49
CA PRO A 301 5.54 20.45 3.84
C PRO A 301 4.21 21.16 3.55
N MET A 302 3.17 20.42 3.14
CA MET A 302 1.85 21.03 2.88
C MET A 302 1.09 21.41 4.17
N ASP A 303 1.33 20.74 5.29
CA ASP A 303 0.78 21.16 6.58
C ASP A 303 1.45 22.46 7.03
N ARG A 304 2.77 22.58 6.84
CA ARG A 304 3.55 23.82 7.07
C ARG A 304 3.05 24.98 6.20
N VAL A 305 2.82 24.75 4.91
CA VAL A 305 2.20 25.74 4.00
C VAL A 305 0.85 26.21 4.54
N CYS A 306 -0.04 25.29 4.95
CA CYS A 306 -1.35 25.67 5.47
C CYS A 306 -1.24 26.49 6.77
N CYS A 307 -0.35 26.11 7.69
CA CYS A 307 -0.07 26.88 8.91
C CYS A 307 0.43 28.28 8.58
N ARG A 308 1.36 28.41 7.62
CA ARG A 308 1.88 29.71 7.19
C ARG A 308 0.78 30.58 6.58
N LEU A 309 -0.09 30.03 5.75
CA LEU A 309 -1.20 30.76 5.14
C LEU A 309 -2.26 31.21 6.17
N ILE A 310 -2.47 30.45 7.25
CA ILE A 310 -3.26 30.90 8.41
C ILE A 310 -2.57 32.10 9.08
N LEU A 311 -1.28 32.00 9.39
CA LEU A 311 -0.50 33.08 10.00
C LEU A 311 -0.42 34.34 9.11
N ASP A 312 -0.51 34.21 7.79
CA ASP A 312 -0.48 35.31 6.82
C ASP A 312 -1.86 35.92 6.51
N ASP A 313 -2.96 35.39 7.07
CA ASP A 313 -4.33 35.80 6.70
C ASP A 313 -4.70 35.58 5.23
N ARG A 314 -4.18 34.53 4.63
CA ARG A 314 -4.40 34.21 3.20
C ARG A 314 -5.43 33.10 3.04
N ALA A 315 -6.69 33.38 3.44
CA ALA A 315 -7.77 32.39 3.46
C ALA A 315 -8.07 31.72 2.10
N ASP A 316 -8.01 32.48 1.00
CA ASP A 316 -8.20 31.94 -0.36
C ASP A 316 -7.11 30.92 -0.73
N ASP A 317 -5.86 31.27 -0.47
CA ASP A 317 -4.71 30.42 -0.72
C ASP A 317 -4.71 29.19 0.21
N LEU A 318 -5.09 29.37 1.48
CA LEU A 318 -5.25 28.28 2.44
C LEU A 318 -6.22 27.23 1.91
N ARG A 319 -7.37 27.66 1.38
CA ARG A 319 -8.37 26.77 0.79
C ARG A 319 -7.81 25.98 -0.41
N ILE A 320 -6.98 26.62 -1.23
CA ILE A 320 -6.33 25.99 -2.39
C ILE A 320 -5.26 24.99 -1.93
N ALA A 321 -4.38 25.39 -1.01
CA ALA A 321 -3.31 24.56 -0.46
C ALA A 321 -3.85 23.32 0.26
N ALA A 322 -4.96 23.46 0.98
CA ALA A 322 -5.64 22.36 1.64
C ALA A 322 -6.07 21.25 0.66
N GLY A 323 -6.30 21.57 -0.62
CA GLY A 323 -6.60 20.60 -1.67
C GLY A 323 -5.45 19.64 -1.99
N SER A 324 -4.24 19.94 -1.53
CA SER A 324 -3.06 19.07 -1.66
C SER A 324 -2.90 18.11 -0.47
N LEU A 325 -3.71 18.25 0.59
CA LEU A 325 -3.58 17.46 1.82
C LEU A 325 -4.20 16.07 1.65
N THR A 326 -5.47 15.99 1.22
CA THR A 326 -6.19 14.72 1.05
C THR A 326 -6.16 14.24 -0.39
N GLY A 327 -6.34 12.93 -0.59
CA GLY A 327 -6.13 12.30 -1.89
C GLY A 327 -7.27 12.53 -2.90
N PRO A 328 -6.96 12.44 -4.22
CA PRO A 328 -5.66 12.68 -4.83
C PRO A 328 -5.18 14.12 -4.56
N ARG A 329 -3.88 14.35 -4.41
CA ARG A 329 -3.33 15.66 -3.98
C ARG A 329 -3.30 16.63 -5.16
N ALA A 330 -4.04 17.74 -5.11
CA ALA A 330 -3.98 18.73 -6.17
C ALA A 330 -2.62 19.44 -6.22
N ALA A 331 -2.09 19.70 -7.41
CA ALA A 331 -0.95 20.60 -7.58
C ALA A 331 -1.33 22.05 -7.19
N PRO A 332 -0.35 22.89 -6.81
CA PRO A 332 -0.61 24.32 -6.60
C PRO A 332 -1.00 25.02 -7.91
N ARG A 333 -1.57 26.22 -7.82
CA ARG A 333 -1.79 27.08 -9.01
C ARG A 333 -0.49 27.67 -9.54
N ALA A 334 0.46 27.94 -8.66
CA ALA A 334 1.78 28.47 -8.96
C ALA A 334 2.81 27.91 -7.96
N ALA A 335 4.05 27.79 -8.40
CA ALA A 335 5.19 27.56 -7.53
C ALA A 335 6.38 28.37 -8.06
N VAL A 336 7.26 28.82 -7.18
CA VAL A 336 8.47 29.57 -7.54
C VAL A 336 9.70 28.76 -7.16
N ARG A 337 10.69 28.72 -8.05
CA ARG A 337 11.97 28.05 -7.82
C ARG A 337 13.10 29.07 -7.71
N VAL A 338 13.82 29.07 -6.60
CA VAL A 338 14.98 29.94 -6.34
C VAL A 338 16.09 29.11 -5.71
N ASP A 339 17.30 29.17 -6.26
CA ASP A 339 18.49 28.48 -5.74
C ASP A 339 18.27 26.98 -5.45
N GLY A 340 17.58 26.29 -6.36
CA GLY A 340 17.29 24.86 -6.24
C GLY A 340 16.13 24.51 -5.30
N ARG A 341 15.59 25.46 -4.53
CA ARG A 341 14.42 25.27 -3.67
C ARG A 341 13.12 25.62 -4.37
N THR A 342 12.02 24.96 -3.99
CA THR A 342 10.69 25.18 -4.54
C THR A 342 9.74 25.66 -3.45
N TYR A 343 9.07 26.79 -3.70
CA TYR A 343 8.12 27.42 -2.79
C TYR A 343 6.71 27.36 -3.36
N TRP A 344 5.72 27.12 -2.49
CA TRP A 344 4.30 27.12 -2.84
C TRP A 344 3.81 28.54 -3.13
N GLY A 345 3.07 28.72 -4.22
CA GLY A 345 2.54 30.01 -4.63
C GLY A 345 3.58 30.87 -5.36
N THR A 346 3.48 32.19 -5.19
CA THR A 346 4.31 33.19 -5.90
C THR A 346 5.33 33.88 -4.99
N THR A 347 5.41 33.50 -3.72
CA THR A 347 6.24 34.16 -2.70
C THR A 347 7.29 33.21 -2.16
N VAL A 348 8.52 33.71 -1.98
CA VAL A 348 9.61 32.98 -1.34
C VAL A 348 9.56 33.22 0.16
N ALA A 349 9.20 32.20 0.94
CA ALA A 349 9.18 32.26 2.40
C ALA A 349 9.45 30.86 2.99
N PRO A 350 10.17 30.73 4.12
CA PRO A 350 10.48 29.43 4.73
C PRO A 350 9.22 28.57 4.99
N GLY A 351 8.14 29.17 5.48
CA GLY A 351 6.87 28.47 5.72
C GLY A 351 6.14 28.01 4.46
N LEU A 352 6.59 28.42 3.27
CA LEU A 352 6.06 28.01 1.98
C LEU A 352 7.00 27.04 1.23
N ASP A 353 8.12 26.64 1.82
CA ASP A 353 9.08 25.71 1.20
C ASP A 353 8.49 24.29 1.07
N ILE A 354 8.36 23.83 -0.17
CA ILE A 354 7.87 22.50 -0.55
C ILE A 354 8.94 21.66 -1.27
N THR A 355 10.21 22.03 -1.15
CA THR A 355 11.35 21.36 -1.82
C THR A 355 11.38 19.86 -1.55
N GLU A 356 11.08 19.45 -0.30
CA GLU A 356 11.03 18.05 0.13
C GLU A 356 10.00 17.20 -0.65
N LEU A 357 8.99 17.82 -1.27
CA LEU A 357 8.00 17.08 -2.07
C LEU A 357 8.54 16.69 -3.46
N ARG A 358 9.61 17.35 -3.93
CA ARG A 358 10.29 17.10 -5.22
C ARG A 358 9.33 17.05 -6.43
N LEU A 359 8.21 17.80 -6.36
CA LEU A 359 7.15 17.77 -7.38
C LEU A 359 7.63 18.26 -8.75
N ALA A 360 8.58 19.19 -8.78
CA ALA A 360 9.18 19.72 -10.01
C ALA A 360 10.21 18.76 -10.66
N GLU A 361 10.57 17.67 -9.98
CA GLU A 361 11.58 16.70 -10.43
C GLU A 361 11.00 15.33 -10.74
N LEU A 362 9.67 15.23 -10.75
CA LEU A 362 8.98 14.02 -11.13
C LEU A 362 9.16 13.74 -12.63
N PRO A 363 9.19 12.45 -13.03
CA PRO A 363 9.01 12.06 -14.43
C PRO A 363 7.75 12.68 -15.04
N PHE A 364 7.72 12.93 -16.35
CA PHE A 364 6.56 13.52 -17.01
C PHE A 364 5.28 12.72 -16.76
N THR A 365 5.36 11.38 -16.75
CA THR A 365 4.22 10.49 -16.46
C THR A 365 3.68 10.59 -15.03
N ASP A 366 4.48 11.09 -14.09
CA ASP A 366 4.12 11.32 -12.68
C ASP A 366 3.91 12.81 -12.34
N SER A 367 4.28 13.72 -13.24
CA SER A 367 4.10 15.17 -13.07
C SER A 367 2.64 15.52 -12.88
N ARG A 368 2.38 16.47 -11.97
CA ARG A 368 1.03 16.94 -11.65
C ARG A 368 0.75 18.29 -12.26
N LEU A 369 -0.33 18.36 -13.01
CA LEU A 369 -0.96 19.60 -13.44
C LEU A 369 -2.21 19.85 -12.61
N ARG A 370 -2.62 21.12 -12.52
CA ARG A 370 -3.87 21.48 -11.85
C ARG A 370 -4.91 21.84 -12.91
N HIS A 371 -6.08 21.22 -12.85
CA HIS A 371 -7.21 21.54 -13.73
C HIS A 371 -8.41 21.97 -12.90
N GLU A 372 -8.88 23.20 -13.11
CA GLU A 372 -10.06 23.76 -12.48
C GLU A 372 -11.13 24.02 -13.53
N VAL A 373 -12.33 23.51 -13.31
CA VAL A 373 -13.48 23.79 -14.14
C VAL A 373 -14.08 25.11 -13.66
N THR A 374 -14.05 26.13 -14.51
CA THR A 374 -14.54 27.48 -14.20
C THR A 374 -15.98 27.68 -14.65
N ARG A 375 -16.45 26.89 -15.61
CA ARG A 375 -17.83 26.92 -16.09
C ARG A 375 -18.27 25.53 -16.52
N ILE A 376 -19.51 25.18 -16.21
CA ILE A 376 -20.20 23.99 -16.74
C ILE A 376 -21.51 24.46 -17.35
N ALA A 377 -21.82 23.93 -18.54
CA ALA A 377 -23.07 24.18 -19.23
C ALA A 377 -23.65 22.87 -19.78
N ASP A 378 -24.98 22.81 -19.82
CA ASP A 378 -25.71 21.78 -20.55
C ASP A 378 -25.58 22.01 -22.06
N ASP A 379 -25.23 20.95 -22.80
CA ASP A 379 -25.19 20.90 -24.25
C ASP A 379 -25.97 19.67 -24.77
N GLY A 380 -27.14 19.42 -24.16
CA GLY A 380 -28.04 18.32 -24.48
C GLY A 380 -27.58 16.99 -23.87
N GLU A 381 -27.18 16.03 -24.71
CA GLU A 381 -26.61 14.75 -24.24
C GLU A 381 -25.11 14.85 -23.90
N ARG A 382 -24.51 16.04 -24.01
CA ARG A 382 -23.09 16.30 -23.80
C ARG A 382 -22.89 17.32 -22.69
N VAL A 383 -21.75 17.20 -22.00
CA VAL A 383 -21.31 18.19 -21.01
C VAL A 383 -20.37 19.16 -21.72
N ARG A 384 -20.65 20.46 -21.63
CA ARG A 384 -19.70 21.51 -22.02
C ARG A 384 -19.07 22.11 -20.78
N MET A 385 -17.75 22.27 -20.79
CA MET A 385 -17.03 22.91 -19.68
C MET A 385 -15.87 23.76 -20.18
N THR A 386 -15.61 24.84 -19.45
CA THR A 386 -14.39 25.63 -19.55
C THR A 386 -13.43 25.16 -18.47
N VAL A 387 -12.25 24.71 -18.87
CA VAL A 387 -11.22 24.16 -17.96
C VAL A 387 -9.99 25.06 -17.97
N ARG A 388 -9.62 25.54 -16.79
CA ARG A 388 -8.37 26.25 -16.52
C ARG A 388 -7.28 25.26 -16.10
N THR A 389 -6.19 25.21 -16.86
CA THR A 389 -5.02 24.37 -16.57
C THR A 389 -3.86 25.22 -16.08
N TYR A 390 -3.27 24.84 -14.94
CA TYR A 390 -2.05 25.44 -14.41
C TYR A 390 -0.90 24.44 -14.49
N ASP A 391 0.24 24.92 -14.97
CA ASP A 391 1.51 24.19 -14.99
C ASP A 391 2.50 24.86 -14.02
N PRO A 392 2.36 24.62 -12.70
CA PRO A 392 3.13 25.33 -11.69
C PRO A 392 4.63 25.03 -11.73
N PHE A 393 5.06 23.99 -12.43
CA PHE A 393 6.45 23.54 -12.48
C PHE A 393 7.05 23.57 -13.89
N GLY A 394 6.30 24.02 -14.90
CA GLY A 394 6.75 24.07 -16.29
C GLY A 394 7.04 22.69 -16.88
N VAL A 395 6.22 21.68 -16.55
CA VAL A 395 6.42 20.29 -16.98
C VAL A 395 5.95 20.03 -18.41
N LEU A 396 5.09 20.89 -18.98
CA LEU A 396 4.63 20.74 -20.35
C LEU A 396 5.78 21.05 -21.32
N PRO A 397 6.14 20.11 -22.21
CA PRO A 397 7.23 20.31 -23.17
C PRO A 397 6.83 21.30 -24.28
N ALA A 398 7.72 21.55 -25.24
CA ALA A 398 7.39 22.36 -26.41
C ALA A 398 6.32 21.70 -27.31
N GLU A 399 6.34 20.37 -27.42
CA GLU A 399 5.45 19.60 -28.29
C GLU A 399 4.65 18.55 -27.50
N TRP A 400 3.33 18.74 -27.46
CA TRP A 400 2.39 17.85 -26.80
C TRP A 400 1.02 17.87 -27.50
N GLU A 401 0.22 16.85 -27.21
CA GLU A 401 -1.22 16.86 -27.46
C GLU A 401 -1.99 16.78 -26.14
N ALA A 402 -3.18 17.38 -26.09
CA ALA A 402 -4.05 17.33 -24.92
C ALA A 402 -5.35 16.59 -25.25
N PHE A 403 -5.89 15.92 -24.23
CA PHE A 403 -7.17 15.22 -24.36
C PHE A 403 -7.93 15.21 -23.03
N LEU A 404 -9.26 15.13 -23.11
CA LEU A 404 -10.09 14.69 -22.01
C LEU A 404 -10.24 13.16 -22.06
N GLN A 405 -9.90 12.49 -20.97
CA GLN A 405 -10.24 11.09 -20.76
C GLN A 405 -11.60 10.98 -20.09
N ALA A 406 -12.62 10.61 -20.86
CA ALA A 406 -13.96 10.34 -20.36
C ALA A 406 -14.05 8.94 -19.73
N GLY A 407 -15.17 8.65 -19.05
CA GLY A 407 -15.46 7.29 -18.57
C GLY A 407 -15.31 6.25 -19.68
N GLY A 408 -14.89 5.03 -19.35
CA GLY A 408 -14.74 3.96 -20.34
C GLY A 408 -13.44 3.97 -21.15
N GLY A 409 -12.58 5.00 -20.98
CA GLY A 409 -11.24 5.05 -21.59
C GLY A 409 -11.16 5.73 -22.95
N GLU A 410 -12.25 6.34 -23.41
CA GLU A 410 -12.29 7.21 -24.58
C GLU A 410 -11.49 8.49 -24.32
N ARG A 411 -10.71 8.93 -25.31
CA ARG A 411 -9.93 10.18 -25.29
C ARG A 411 -10.53 11.14 -26.31
N VAL A 412 -10.99 12.29 -25.83
CA VAL A 412 -11.51 13.39 -26.66
C VAL A 412 -10.39 14.43 -26.80
N PRO A 413 -9.86 14.68 -28.00
CA PRO A 413 -8.84 15.70 -28.20
C PRO A 413 -9.35 17.08 -27.76
N ILE A 414 -8.47 17.90 -27.17
CA ILE A 414 -8.76 19.28 -26.79
C ILE A 414 -7.62 20.18 -27.26
N GLU A 415 -7.93 21.47 -27.48
CA GLU A 415 -6.97 22.49 -27.88
C GLU A 415 -6.86 23.56 -26.77
N PRO A 416 -5.89 23.43 -25.86
CA PRO A 416 -5.68 24.43 -24.81
C PRO A 416 -5.08 25.72 -25.40
N ALA A 417 -5.76 26.84 -25.19
CA ALA A 417 -5.27 28.17 -25.54
C ALA A 417 -4.44 28.76 -24.38
N PRO A 418 -3.24 29.32 -24.64
CA PRO A 418 -2.41 29.90 -23.60
C PRO A 418 -3.07 31.13 -22.97
N CYS A 419 -2.79 31.33 -21.69
CA CYS A 419 -3.17 32.52 -20.93
C CYS A 419 -1.90 33.29 -20.55
N GLY A 420 -2.02 34.61 -20.36
CA GLY A 420 -0.87 35.50 -20.10
C GLY A 420 -0.09 35.25 -18.80
N ASP A 421 -0.52 34.30 -17.98
CA ASP A 421 0.08 33.88 -16.71
C ASP A 421 0.77 32.51 -16.78
N GLY A 422 0.99 31.97 -17.99
CA GLY A 422 1.70 30.70 -18.22
C GLY A 422 0.83 29.44 -18.13
N GLY A 423 -0.47 29.56 -17.85
CA GLY A 423 -1.41 28.44 -17.91
C GLY A 423 -2.18 28.35 -19.23
N TYR A 424 -3.15 27.45 -19.31
CA TYR A 424 -4.02 27.27 -20.47
C TYR A 424 -5.52 27.29 -20.13
N VAL A 425 -6.36 27.60 -21.10
CA VAL A 425 -7.82 27.44 -21.03
C VAL A 425 -8.29 26.56 -22.17
N SER A 426 -9.14 25.60 -21.87
CA SER A 426 -9.72 24.67 -22.85
C SER A 426 -11.23 24.69 -22.77
N GLU A 427 -11.88 24.76 -23.93
CA GLU A 427 -13.28 24.41 -24.08
C GLU A 427 -13.38 22.91 -24.35
N VAL A 428 -14.14 22.20 -23.51
CA VAL A 428 -14.24 20.75 -23.57
C VAL A 428 -15.70 20.35 -23.70
N VAL A 429 -15.99 19.53 -24.70
CA VAL A 429 -17.34 18.95 -24.93
C VAL A 429 -17.21 17.44 -25.02
N PHE A 430 -17.92 16.71 -24.17
CA PHE A 430 -17.89 15.25 -24.20
C PHE A 430 -19.22 14.59 -23.82
N ALA A 431 -19.43 13.37 -24.30
CA ALA A 431 -20.58 12.56 -23.94
C ALA A 431 -20.24 11.68 -22.71
N PRO A 432 -21.00 11.77 -21.61
CA PRO A 432 -20.71 10.98 -20.42
C PRO A 432 -21.11 9.50 -20.58
N CYS A 433 -20.25 8.61 -20.11
CA CYS A 433 -20.50 7.17 -20.12
C CYS A 433 -20.39 6.55 -18.70
N GLY A 434 -21.46 5.89 -18.24
CA GLY A 434 -21.52 5.25 -16.93
C GLY A 434 -21.28 6.19 -15.73
N LYS A 435 -20.65 5.67 -14.66
CA LYS A 435 -19.99 6.51 -13.65
C LYS A 435 -18.61 6.83 -14.21
N SER A 436 -18.30 8.11 -14.38
CA SER A 436 -17.02 8.57 -14.91
C SER A 436 -16.34 9.57 -13.98
N ASP A 437 -15.01 9.49 -13.95
CA ASP A 437 -14.10 10.40 -13.25
C ASP A 437 -13.24 11.07 -14.33
N PRO A 438 -13.75 12.13 -14.99
CA PRO A 438 -13.09 12.75 -16.13
C PRO A 438 -11.72 13.32 -15.74
N ARG A 439 -10.76 13.18 -16.64
CA ARG A 439 -9.38 13.64 -16.45
C ARG A 439 -8.89 14.42 -17.66
N ILE A 440 -8.08 15.43 -17.44
CA ILE A 440 -7.32 16.06 -18.52
C ILE A 440 -5.97 15.37 -18.56
N GLY A 441 -5.52 15.06 -19.78
CA GLY A 441 -4.24 14.44 -20.01
C GLY A 441 -3.47 15.14 -21.10
N PHE A 442 -2.15 15.07 -20.96
CA PHE A 442 -1.20 15.58 -21.93
C PHE A 442 -0.29 14.43 -22.35
N ARG A 443 -0.11 14.24 -23.66
CA ARG A 443 0.84 13.29 -24.22
C ARG A 443 2.00 14.04 -24.86
N ARG A 444 3.23 13.76 -24.40
CA ARG A 444 4.46 14.25 -25.00
C ARG A 444 4.67 13.57 -26.36
N LEU A 445 4.88 14.35 -27.41
CA LEU A 445 4.92 13.81 -28.79
C LEU A 445 6.22 13.03 -29.08
N SER A 446 7.33 13.38 -28.42
CA SER A 446 8.64 12.76 -28.67
C SER A 446 8.71 11.27 -28.29
N ASP A 447 7.97 10.82 -27.27
CA ASP A 447 8.03 9.45 -26.75
C ASP A 447 6.65 8.85 -26.41
N GLY A 448 5.57 9.62 -26.57
CA GLY A 448 4.21 9.16 -26.31
C GLY A 448 3.86 9.03 -24.81
N HIS A 449 4.73 9.47 -23.91
CA HIS A 449 4.45 9.48 -22.48
C HIS A 449 3.28 10.40 -22.15
N THR A 450 2.48 10.02 -21.16
CA THR A 450 1.21 10.68 -20.85
C THR A 450 1.09 10.93 -19.35
N THR A 451 0.76 12.17 -18.97
CA THR A 451 0.23 12.49 -17.63
C THR A 451 -1.27 12.70 -17.67
N THR A 452 -1.97 12.43 -16.57
CA THR A 452 -3.41 12.69 -16.43
C THR A 452 -3.80 13.09 -15.01
N ASP A 453 -4.54 14.17 -14.89
CA ASP A 453 -5.01 14.70 -13.59
C ASP A 453 -6.53 14.87 -13.57
N ARG A 454 -7.10 14.83 -12.35
CA ARG A 454 -8.55 14.99 -12.15
C ARG A 454 -8.97 16.46 -12.24
N LEU A 455 -10.21 16.67 -12.63
CA LEU A 455 -10.84 17.99 -12.69
C LEU A 455 -11.37 18.43 -11.32
N ILE A 456 -10.92 19.59 -10.85
CA ILE A 456 -11.43 20.27 -9.64
C ILE A 456 -12.59 21.18 -10.07
N VAL A 457 -13.66 21.24 -9.30
CA VAL A 457 -14.82 22.10 -9.52
C VAL A 457 -15.07 22.99 -8.31
N ASP A 458 -15.95 23.97 -8.45
CA ASP A 458 -16.49 24.69 -7.30
C ASP A 458 -17.09 23.69 -6.29
N PRO A 459 -16.66 23.69 -5.02
CA PRO A 459 -17.25 22.81 -4.01
C PRO A 459 -18.74 23.03 -3.78
N ASN A 460 -19.22 24.26 -3.98
CA ASN A 460 -20.62 24.64 -3.85
C ASN A 460 -21.42 24.42 -5.14
N LEU A 461 -20.83 23.71 -6.12
CA LEU A 461 -21.54 23.33 -7.32
C LEU A 461 -22.72 22.42 -6.96
N GLU A 462 -23.92 23.00 -7.01
CA GLU A 462 -25.17 22.24 -6.95
C GLU A 462 -25.18 21.16 -8.04
N PRO A 463 -25.70 19.95 -7.75
CA PRO A 463 -25.77 18.89 -8.75
C PRO A 463 -26.49 19.38 -10.02
N ILE A 464 -25.76 19.41 -11.12
CA ILE A 464 -26.34 19.79 -12.43
C ILE A 464 -26.93 18.52 -13.04
N GLU A 465 -28.25 18.53 -13.18
CA GLU A 465 -28.99 17.51 -13.91
C GLU A 465 -28.96 17.83 -15.41
N LEU A 466 -28.37 16.93 -16.19
CA LEU A 466 -28.29 16.99 -17.65
C LEU A 466 -29.10 15.83 -18.24
N SER A 467 -29.40 15.88 -19.55
CA SER A 467 -30.19 14.83 -20.23
C SER A 467 -29.53 13.45 -20.12
N GLY A 468 -29.94 12.68 -19.10
CA GLY A 468 -29.44 11.33 -18.82
C GLY A 468 -28.24 11.24 -17.87
N CYS A 469 -27.72 12.32 -17.29
CA CYS A 469 -26.66 12.24 -16.27
C CYS A 469 -26.68 13.39 -15.24
N THR A 470 -26.10 13.15 -14.07
CA THR A 470 -25.86 14.15 -13.03
C THR A 470 -24.37 14.46 -12.94
N VAL A 471 -24.03 15.75 -12.96
CA VAL A 471 -22.69 16.27 -12.70
C VAL A 471 -22.65 16.81 -11.27
N LYS A 472 -21.68 16.38 -10.47
CA LYS A 472 -21.55 16.80 -9.07
C LYS A 472 -20.13 16.72 -8.54
N THR A 473 -19.90 17.22 -7.34
CA THR A 473 -18.63 17.11 -6.61
C THR A 473 -18.49 15.75 -5.88
N GLU A 474 -17.25 15.27 -5.71
CA GLU A 474 -16.91 14.06 -4.93
C GLU A 474 -15.63 14.28 -4.11
N GLY A 475 -15.69 14.04 -2.79
CA GLY A 475 -14.56 14.16 -1.87
C GLY A 475 -14.24 15.60 -1.46
N TYR A 476 -13.36 15.75 -0.46
CA TYR A 476 -13.05 17.07 0.13
C TYR A 476 -12.34 18.04 -0.82
N ALA A 477 -11.57 17.54 -1.79
CA ALA A 477 -10.90 18.35 -2.81
C ALA A 477 -11.84 18.75 -3.97
N ALA A 478 -13.15 18.54 -3.84
CA ALA A 478 -14.18 18.96 -4.80
C ALA A 478 -13.90 18.48 -6.24
N TYR A 479 -13.70 17.17 -6.43
CA TYR A 479 -13.46 16.61 -7.76
C TYR A 479 -14.75 16.43 -8.55
N LEU A 480 -14.69 16.65 -9.86
CA LEU A 480 -15.80 16.43 -10.78
C LEU A 480 -16.15 14.93 -10.88
N CYS A 481 -17.41 14.60 -10.62
CA CYS A 481 -17.97 13.28 -10.82
C CYS A 481 -19.18 13.36 -11.74
N VAL A 482 -19.21 12.53 -12.78
CA VAL A 482 -20.36 12.45 -13.69
C VAL A 482 -21.01 11.07 -13.56
N ARG A 483 -22.31 11.04 -13.27
CA ARG A 483 -23.12 9.83 -13.07
C ARG A 483 -24.25 9.77 -14.08
N ARG A 484 -24.22 8.81 -15.00
CA ARG A 484 -25.34 8.57 -15.91
C ARG A 484 -26.53 7.90 -15.21
N HIS A 485 -27.75 8.41 -15.41
CA HIS A 485 -29.00 7.77 -15.02
C HIS A 485 -29.16 6.48 -15.83
N SER A 486 -29.16 5.31 -15.18
CA SER A 486 -29.27 4.05 -15.91
C SER A 486 -30.72 3.66 -16.16
N ILE A 487 -31.16 3.65 -17.42
CA ILE A 487 -32.38 2.94 -17.85
C ILE A 487 -32.01 1.47 -18.14
N THR A 488 -32.59 0.57 -17.35
CA THR A 488 -32.88 -0.86 -17.61
C THR A 488 -32.04 -1.63 -18.66
N ARG A 489 -30.79 -2.02 -18.31
CA ARG A 489 -30.13 -3.24 -18.85
C ARG A 489 -29.56 -4.18 -17.78
N ALA A 490 -29.76 -3.86 -16.50
CA ALA A 490 -29.22 -4.62 -15.37
C ALA A 490 -29.93 -5.96 -15.14
N VAL A 491 -31.24 -6.03 -15.35
CA VAL A 491 -32.06 -7.22 -15.04
C VAL A 491 -31.78 -8.38 -16.01
N LEU A 492 -31.73 -8.12 -17.33
CA LEU A 492 -31.37 -9.10 -18.37
C LEU A 492 -29.93 -9.62 -18.23
N ARG A 493 -28.96 -8.75 -17.87
CA ARG A 493 -27.58 -9.18 -17.55
C ARG A 493 -27.49 -10.00 -16.27
N ARG A 494 -28.33 -9.72 -15.27
CA ARG A 494 -28.38 -10.44 -13.99
C ARG A 494 -28.92 -11.86 -14.19
N ALA A 495 -30.02 -12.03 -14.93
CA ALA A 495 -30.58 -13.34 -15.27
C ALA A 495 -29.59 -14.22 -16.06
N ARG A 496 -28.96 -13.66 -17.11
CA ARG A 496 -27.95 -14.36 -17.92
C ARG A 496 -26.68 -14.70 -17.12
N ARG A 497 -26.25 -13.82 -16.20
CA ARG A 497 -25.13 -14.09 -15.27
C ARG A 497 -25.47 -15.19 -14.27
N THR A 498 -26.68 -15.25 -13.74
CA THR A 498 -27.10 -16.28 -12.79
C THR A 498 -27.12 -17.67 -13.44
N LEU A 499 -27.61 -17.77 -14.68
CA LEU A 499 -27.60 -19.01 -15.46
C LEU A 499 -26.17 -19.46 -15.82
N LEU A 500 -25.33 -18.53 -16.33
CA LEU A 500 -23.92 -18.80 -16.63
C LEU A 500 -23.10 -19.16 -15.37
N LYS A 501 -23.41 -18.58 -14.21
CA LYS A 501 -22.76 -18.91 -12.93
C LYS A 501 -23.01 -20.36 -12.51
N ARG A 502 -24.20 -20.92 -12.76
CA ARG A 502 -24.53 -22.33 -12.43
C ARG A 502 -23.70 -23.32 -13.26
N LEU A 503 -23.43 -23.00 -14.53
CA LEU A 503 -22.63 -23.85 -15.41
C LEU A 503 -21.11 -23.66 -15.22
N ASN A 504 -20.66 -22.45 -14.87
CA ASN A 504 -19.24 -22.07 -14.83
C ASN A 504 -18.52 -22.45 -13.50
N THR A 505 -19.02 -23.43 -12.76
CA THR A 505 -18.42 -23.87 -11.49
C THR A 505 -17.14 -24.69 -11.73
N PRO A 506 -16.16 -24.66 -10.80
CA PRO A 506 -14.93 -25.48 -10.92
C PRO A 506 -15.23 -26.98 -11.09
N ARG A 507 -16.24 -27.49 -10.37
CA ARG A 507 -16.67 -28.91 -10.47
C ARG A 507 -17.17 -29.28 -11.86
N ASN A 508 -18.04 -28.47 -12.47
CA ASN A 508 -18.59 -28.76 -13.81
C ASN A 508 -17.50 -28.69 -14.88
N LYS A 509 -16.61 -27.70 -14.78
CA LYS A 509 -15.43 -27.56 -15.64
C LYS A 509 -14.51 -28.76 -15.58
N LEU A 510 -14.23 -29.25 -14.37
CA LEU A 510 -13.38 -30.42 -14.17
C LEU A 510 -14.02 -31.69 -14.77
N ARG A 511 -15.32 -31.90 -14.55
CA ARG A 511 -16.05 -33.04 -15.15
C ARG A 511 -15.99 -33.00 -16.67
N ALA A 512 -16.29 -31.85 -17.27
CA ALA A 512 -16.21 -31.66 -18.71
C ALA A 512 -14.78 -31.87 -19.22
N TYR A 513 -13.77 -31.31 -18.56
CA TYR A 513 -12.37 -31.50 -18.93
C TYR A 513 -11.95 -32.99 -18.91
N LYS A 514 -12.30 -33.72 -17.85
CA LYS A 514 -12.04 -35.17 -17.75
C LYS A 514 -12.72 -35.98 -18.85
N LEU A 515 -13.87 -35.53 -19.36
CA LEU A 515 -14.50 -36.13 -20.53
C LEU A 515 -13.74 -35.78 -21.81
N LEU A 516 -13.40 -34.50 -22.02
CA LEU A 516 -12.71 -34.00 -23.21
C LEU A 516 -11.36 -34.71 -23.46
N ILE A 517 -10.58 -34.95 -22.41
CA ILE A 517 -9.28 -35.64 -22.53
C ILE A 517 -9.40 -37.11 -22.92
N LYS A 518 -10.57 -37.74 -22.70
CA LYS A 518 -10.84 -39.13 -23.10
C LYS A 518 -11.36 -39.24 -24.53
N VAL A 519 -12.17 -38.28 -24.98
CA VAL A 519 -12.94 -38.41 -26.24
C VAL A 519 -12.36 -37.64 -27.42
N LEU A 520 -11.76 -36.48 -27.20
CA LEU A 520 -11.17 -35.71 -28.31
C LEU A 520 -9.84 -36.34 -28.72
N PRO A 521 -9.28 -36.10 -29.92
CA PRO A 521 -7.89 -36.41 -30.24
C PRO A 521 -6.97 -35.21 -29.90
N ARG A 522 -5.71 -35.51 -29.55
CA ARG A 522 -4.65 -34.53 -29.30
C ARG A 522 -4.07 -34.01 -30.61
N ARG A 523 -3.88 -32.70 -30.70
CA ARG A 523 -3.22 -32.01 -31.80
C ARG A 523 -1.75 -31.82 -31.48
N GLN A 524 -0.89 -32.58 -32.16
CA GLN A 524 0.56 -32.50 -31.97
C GLN A 524 1.15 -31.18 -32.50
N ASP A 525 0.40 -30.50 -33.37
CA ASP A 525 0.68 -29.16 -33.88
C ASP A 525 0.10 -28.03 -33.01
N LEU A 526 -0.49 -28.32 -31.84
CA LEU A 526 -1.08 -27.32 -30.95
C LEU A 526 -0.35 -27.29 -29.60
N ALA A 527 0.18 -26.12 -29.24
CA ALA A 527 0.87 -25.87 -27.99
C ALA A 527 0.16 -24.85 -27.10
N LEU A 528 0.04 -25.15 -25.81
CA LEU A 528 -0.43 -24.22 -24.78
C LEU A 528 0.76 -23.68 -23.98
N PHE A 529 0.98 -22.37 -24.05
CA PHE A 529 2.06 -21.67 -23.35
C PHE A 529 1.52 -20.88 -22.15
N GLU A 530 2.27 -20.86 -21.05
CA GLU A 530 1.97 -20.03 -19.88
C GLU A 530 3.24 -19.57 -19.18
N SER A 531 3.27 -18.31 -18.73
CA SER A 531 4.33 -17.79 -17.84
C SER A 531 3.72 -17.04 -16.66
N ASP A 532 4.35 -17.14 -15.48
CA ASP A 532 3.91 -16.54 -14.20
C ASP A 532 2.39 -16.69 -14.00
N VAL A 533 1.89 -17.92 -14.19
CA VAL A 533 0.47 -18.25 -14.00
C VAL A 533 -0.47 -17.42 -14.89
N GLY A 534 0.01 -17.06 -16.08
CA GLY A 534 -0.67 -16.25 -17.09
C GLY A 534 -0.57 -14.74 -16.86
N LYS A 535 0.31 -14.26 -15.98
CA LYS A 535 0.40 -12.83 -15.67
C LYS A 535 1.14 -12.00 -16.73
N GLY A 536 1.90 -12.61 -17.63
CA GLY A 536 2.58 -11.86 -18.69
C GLY A 536 3.19 -12.72 -19.79
N TYR A 537 3.49 -12.05 -20.90
CA TYR A 537 4.38 -12.52 -21.96
C TYR A 537 5.85 -12.25 -21.56
N ASN A 538 6.48 -13.21 -20.89
CA ASN A 538 7.84 -13.07 -20.34
C ASN A 538 8.51 -14.42 -20.07
N GLY A 539 9.78 -14.37 -19.66
CA GLY A 539 10.54 -15.52 -19.18
C GLY A 539 10.82 -16.57 -20.26
N SER A 540 11.24 -17.77 -19.84
CA SER A 540 11.67 -18.82 -20.77
C SER A 540 10.58 -19.25 -21.78
N PRO A 541 9.28 -19.33 -21.41
CA PRO A 541 8.23 -19.60 -22.40
C PRO A 541 8.14 -18.55 -23.52
N ARG A 542 8.45 -17.27 -23.24
CA ARG A 542 8.51 -16.22 -24.26
C ARG A 542 9.64 -16.47 -25.24
N ALA A 543 10.86 -16.71 -24.74
CA ALA A 543 12.03 -16.94 -25.60
C ALA A 543 11.85 -18.15 -26.51
N ILE A 544 11.29 -19.26 -25.99
CA ILE A 544 10.97 -20.45 -26.79
C ILE A 544 9.94 -20.11 -27.88
N TYR A 545 8.89 -19.36 -27.54
CA TYR A 545 7.87 -18.96 -28.50
C TYR A 545 8.42 -18.06 -29.62
N GLU A 546 9.30 -17.10 -29.28
CA GLU A 546 9.94 -16.23 -30.25
C GLU A 546 10.84 -17.02 -31.20
N GLU A 547 11.58 -18.01 -30.69
CA GLU A 547 12.40 -18.90 -31.51
C GLU A 547 11.55 -19.78 -32.45
N LEU A 548 10.44 -20.35 -31.95
CA LEU A 548 9.49 -21.10 -32.78
C LEU A 548 8.95 -20.24 -33.94
N ARG A 549 8.61 -18.98 -33.66
CA ARG A 549 8.15 -18.03 -34.67
C ARG A 549 9.24 -17.67 -35.67
N ARG A 550 10.46 -17.40 -35.19
CA ARG A 550 11.62 -17.04 -36.02
C ARG A 550 11.93 -18.14 -37.03
N ARG A 551 11.80 -19.41 -36.65
CA ARG A 551 12.00 -20.57 -37.54
C ARG A 551 10.79 -20.91 -38.42
N GLY A 552 9.63 -20.28 -38.21
CA GLY A 552 8.41 -20.56 -38.99
C GLY A 552 7.88 -21.99 -38.79
N LEU A 553 8.10 -22.59 -37.62
CA LEU A 553 7.65 -23.95 -37.33
C LEU A 553 6.12 -24.04 -37.38
N PRO A 554 5.53 -25.11 -37.97
CA PRO A 554 4.07 -25.24 -38.15
C PRO A 554 3.36 -25.65 -36.85
N ILE A 555 3.61 -24.95 -35.76
CA ILE A 555 3.03 -25.18 -34.44
C ILE A 555 2.12 -24.00 -34.09
N GLU A 556 0.84 -24.29 -33.92
CA GLU A 556 -0.14 -23.34 -33.40
C GLU A 556 0.08 -23.14 -31.90
N VAL A 557 0.62 -21.97 -31.53
CA VAL A 557 0.81 -21.62 -30.11
C VAL A 557 -0.35 -20.76 -29.60
N VAL A 558 -0.92 -21.16 -28.46
CA VAL A 558 -1.95 -20.42 -27.73
C VAL A 558 -1.42 -20.06 -26.35
N TRP A 559 -1.49 -18.77 -25.99
CA TRP A 559 -1.05 -18.27 -24.69
C TRP A 559 -2.19 -18.21 -23.67
N SER A 560 -1.93 -18.72 -22.48
CA SER A 560 -2.80 -18.55 -21.32
C SER A 560 -2.59 -17.19 -20.67
N VAL A 561 -3.68 -16.43 -20.47
CA VAL A 561 -3.62 -15.07 -19.90
C VAL A 561 -4.59 -14.88 -18.73
N ALA A 562 -4.09 -14.31 -17.64
CA ALA A 562 -4.88 -13.89 -16.49
C ALA A 562 -5.73 -12.65 -16.83
N LYS A 563 -6.80 -12.41 -16.05
CA LYS A 563 -7.74 -11.32 -16.35
C LYS A 563 -7.03 -9.95 -16.28
N GLY A 564 -7.15 -9.15 -17.36
CA GLY A 564 -6.75 -7.73 -17.38
C GLY A 564 -5.28 -7.47 -17.67
N ARG A 565 -4.51 -8.46 -18.11
CA ARG A 565 -3.10 -8.30 -18.49
C ARG A 565 -2.97 -7.91 -19.97
N LYS A 566 -1.95 -7.10 -20.25
CA LYS A 566 -1.57 -6.53 -21.54
C LYS A 566 -0.04 -6.62 -21.64
N ASN A 567 0.47 -6.95 -22.83
CA ASN A 567 1.90 -7.06 -23.24
C ASN A 567 2.17 -8.24 -24.19
N PHE A 568 1.14 -8.87 -24.74
CA PHE A 568 1.30 -9.91 -25.77
C PHE A 568 1.37 -9.27 -27.16
N PRO A 569 2.09 -9.88 -28.12
CA PRO A 569 2.05 -9.48 -29.52
C PRO A 569 0.60 -9.44 -30.04
N ALA A 570 0.28 -8.48 -30.93
CA ALA A 570 -1.08 -8.27 -31.42
C ALA A 570 -1.66 -9.49 -32.16
N ASP A 571 -0.80 -10.29 -32.76
CA ASP A 571 -1.13 -11.50 -33.51
C ASP A 571 -1.07 -12.79 -32.66
N ALA A 572 -0.68 -12.71 -31.39
CA ALA A 572 -0.63 -13.86 -30.49
C ALA A 572 -2.04 -14.37 -30.18
N ARG A 573 -2.26 -15.68 -30.31
CA ARG A 573 -3.55 -16.30 -29.94
C ARG A 573 -3.65 -16.39 -28.42
N LEU A 574 -4.58 -15.66 -27.83
CA LEU A 574 -4.77 -15.61 -26.39
C LEU A 574 -5.99 -16.40 -25.94
N VAL A 575 -5.87 -17.05 -24.78
CA VAL A 575 -6.99 -17.68 -24.09
C VAL A 575 -6.98 -17.33 -22.61
N ARG A 576 -8.14 -16.89 -22.09
CA ARG A 576 -8.23 -16.50 -20.69
C ARG A 576 -8.10 -17.73 -19.77
N ARG A 577 -7.14 -17.72 -18.85
CA ARG A 577 -6.91 -18.78 -17.86
C ARG A 577 -8.19 -19.14 -17.11
N GLY A 578 -8.48 -20.44 -17.01
CA GLY A 578 -9.67 -20.98 -16.37
C GLY A 578 -11.00 -20.78 -17.12
N SER A 579 -11.00 -20.22 -18.33
CA SER A 579 -12.18 -20.18 -19.20
C SER A 579 -12.49 -21.54 -19.86
N TRP A 580 -13.69 -21.71 -20.41
CA TRP A 580 -14.03 -22.92 -21.18
C TRP A 580 -13.12 -23.13 -22.38
N ARG A 581 -12.76 -22.04 -23.09
CA ARG A 581 -11.80 -22.08 -24.20
C ARG A 581 -10.41 -22.49 -23.72
N TYR A 582 -10.01 -22.09 -22.51
CA TYR A 582 -8.74 -22.53 -21.92
C TYR A 582 -8.73 -24.03 -21.66
N LEU A 583 -9.80 -24.57 -21.06
CA LEU A 583 -9.92 -26.01 -20.81
C LEU A 583 -10.00 -26.83 -22.09
N TRP A 584 -10.72 -26.34 -23.10
CA TRP A 584 -10.74 -26.93 -24.44
C TRP A 584 -9.33 -26.99 -25.05
N THR A 585 -8.60 -25.87 -25.02
CA THR A 585 -7.22 -25.79 -25.52
C THR A 585 -6.31 -26.76 -24.77
N MET A 586 -6.36 -26.73 -23.43
CA MET A 586 -5.58 -27.61 -22.56
C MET A 586 -5.85 -29.10 -22.81
N ALA A 587 -7.09 -29.50 -23.11
CA ALA A 587 -7.46 -30.89 -23.40
C ALA A 587 -7.05 -31.36 -24.81
N ARG A 588 -6.83 -30.42 -25.74
CA ARG A 588 -6.52 -30.66 -27.15
C ARG A 588 -5.04 -30.54 -27.48
N ALA A 589 -4.33 -29.66 -26.79
CA ALA A 589 -2.91 -29.39 -27.03
C ALA A 589 -2.08 -30.65 -26.80
N GLY A 590 -1.31 -31.04 -27.81
CA GLY A 590 -0.29 -32.09 -27.70
C GLY A 590 0.95 -31.60 -26.95
N ILE A 591 1.13 -30.28 -26.81
CA ILE A 591 2.30 -29.69 -26.17
C ILE A 591 1.89 -28.67 -25.09
N TRP A 592 2.47 -28.81 -23.91
CA TRP A 592 2.35 -27.86 -22.80
C TRP A 592 3.72 -27.27 -22.48
N VAL A 593 3.83 -25.95 -22.39
CA VAL A 593 5.07 -25.24 -22.00
C VAL A 593 4.75 -24.24 -20.90
N ASP A 594 5.47 -24.30 -19.79
CA ASP A 594 5.19 -23.50 -18.61
C ASP A 594 6.44 -23.25 -17.74
N SER A 595 6.38 -22.27 -16.82
CA SER A 595 7.46 -21.89 -15.89
C SER A 595 7.14 -22.07 -14.39
N HIS A 596 5.87 -22.16 -13.97
CA HIS A 596 5.43 -22.15 -12.56
C HIS A 596 4.45 -23.29 -12.19
N GLY A 597 3.91 -24.00 -13.17
CA GLY A 597 2.93 -25.07 -13.06
C GLY A 597 1.54 -24.72 -13.61
N PHE A 598 1.00 -25.59 -14.48
CA PHE A 598 -0.43 -25.62 -14.79
C PHE A 598 -1.26 -26.08 -13.58
N PRO A 599 -2.55 -25.69 -13.45
CA PRO A 599 -3.36 -26.02 -12.28
C PRO A 599 -3.43 -27.54 -12.09
N LEU A 600 -3.19 -28.00 -10.85
CA LEU A 600 -3.11 -29.44 -10.54
C LEU A 600 -4.45 -30.17 -10.69
N ASP A 601 -5.56 -29.48 -10.45
CA ASP A 601 -6.91 -30.05 -10.58
C ASP A 601 -7.19 -30.63 -11.98
N TYR A 602 -6.51 -30.14 -13.02
CA TYR A 602 -6.65 -30.60 -14.39
C TYR A 602 -5.52 -31.59 -14.74
N PRO A 603 -5.82 -32.90 -14.84
CA PRO A 603 -4.80 -33.92 -15.13
C PRO A 603 -4.21 -33.75 -16.54
N LYS A 604 -2.95 -34.12 -16.72
CA LYS A 604 -2.30 -34.11 -18.05
C LYS A 604 -3.02 -35.08 -19.00
N PRO A 605 -3.48 -34.63 -20.19
CA PRO A 605 -4.06 -35.53 -21.18
C PRO A 605 -3.04 -36.59 -21.63
N PRO A 606 -3.46 -37.84 -21.87
CA PRO A 606 -2.57 -38.86 -22.41
C PRO A 606 -2.01 -38.46 -23.78
N GLY A 607 -0.70 -38.68 -23.98
CA GLY A 607 0.01 -38.33 -25.22
C GLY A 607 0.33 -36.84 -25.38
N THR A 608 0.12 -36.03 -24.34
CA THR A 608 0.60 -34.64 -24.28
C THR A 608 2.01 -34.59 -23.69
N ARG A 609 2.90 -33.87 -24.37
CA ARG A 609 4.26 -33.57 -23.91
C ARG A 609 4.32 -32.27 -23.12
N TYR A 610 4.87 -32.30 -21.92
CA TYR A 610 4.94 -31.17 -21.00
C TYR A 610 6.40 -30.79 -20.71
N LEU A 611 6.81 -29.63 -21.24
CA LEU A 611 8.08 -28.97 -20.93
C LEU A 611 7.90 -27.99 -19.76
N GLN A 612 8.58 -28.28 -18.65
CA GLN A 612 8.74 -27.36 -17.53
C GLN A 612 10.03 -26.56 -17.70
N THR A 613 9.92 -25.24 -17.75
CA THR A 613 11.09 -24.35 -17.87
C THR A 613 11.61 -23.86 -16.53
N TRP A 614 10.81 -24.02 -15.47
CA TRP A 614 11.06 -23.43 -14.16
C TRP A 614 11.27 -21.90 -14.27
N HIS A 615 11.67 -21.24 -13.19
CA HIS A 615 11.71 -19.76 -13.13
C HIS A 615 12.89 -19.19 -12.33
N GLY A 616 13.94 -19.99 -12.11
CA GLY A 616 15.19 -19.49 -11.54
C GLY A 616 15.99 -20.55 -10.80
N GLN A 617 17.28 -20.25 -10.62
CA GLN A 617 18.21 -21.02 -9.79
C GLN A 617 18.74 -20.13 -8.67
N GLY A 618 19.17 -20.70 -7.56
CA GLY A 618 19.76 -19.92 -6.49
C GLY A 618 19.98 -20.73 -5.22
N ILE A 619 20.21 -20.00 -4.14
CA ILE A 619 20.68 -20.58 -2.87
C ILE A 619 19.58 -21.13 -1.98
N LYS A 620 18.31 -20.81 -2.24
CA LYS A 620 17.18 -21.19 -1.37
C LYS A 620 16.91 -22.68 -1.47
N SER A 621 16.46 -23.28 -0.37
CA SER A 621 15.95 -24.65 -0.44
C SER A 621 14.65 -24.74 -1.26
N ILE A 622 14.49 -25.83 -2.02
CA ILE A 622 13.39 -26.04 -2.99
C ILE A 622 12.85 -27.46 -2.82
N GLY A 623 11.60 -27.70 -3.25
CA GLY A 623 11.01 -29.02 -3.24
C GLY A 623 10.86 -29.55 -1.82
N PHE A 624 11.14 -30.83 -1.60
CA PHE A 624 11.01 -31.49 -0.29
C PHE A 624 11.97 -30.98 0.78
N ASP A 625 12.99 -30.20 0.40
CA ASP A 625 13.91 -29.57 1.35
C ASP A 625 13.38 -28.24 1.90
N ALA A 626 12.41 -27.62 1.20
CA ALA A 626 11.79 -26.35 1.60
C ALA A 626 10.95 -26.52 2.88
N PRO A 627 10.95 -25.59 3.85
CA PRO A 627 10.24 -25.74 5.13
C PRO A 627 8.76 -26.10 5.00
N ASP A 628 8.08 -25.54 3.99
CA ASP A 628 6.68 -25.77 3.65
C ASP A 628 6.37 -27.19 3.15
N LEU A 629 7.39 -27.93 2.70
CA LEU A 629 7.30 -29.34 2.30
C LEU A 629 8.13 -30.28 3.19
N ARG A 630 9.01 -29.75 4.06
CA ARG A 630 9.88 -30.50 4.97
C ARG A 630 9.13 -31.09 6.17
N GLY A 631 8.01 -30.48 6.58
CA GLY A 631 7.15 -31.01 7.64
C GLY A 631 6.37 -32.27 7.22
N ASP A 632 5.89 -33.05 8.20
CA ASP A 632 5.11 -34.30 8.02
C ASP A 632 3.65 -34.05 7.58
N PHE A 633 3.43 -33.07 6.70
CA PHE A 633 2.12 -32.83 6.11
C PHE A 633 1.99 -33.62 4.80
N ASP A 634 1.26 -34.74 4.84
CA ASP A 634 1.12 -35.64 3.69
C ASP A 634 0.53 -34.94 2.46
N ARG A 635 -0.50 -34.10 2.66
CA ARG A 635 -1.25 -33.50 1.54
C ARG A 635 -0.45 -32.52 0.68
N PRO A 636 0.29 -31.52 1.21
CA PRO A 636 1.16 -30.67 0.39
C PRO A 636 2.24 -31.45 -0.37
N ARG A 637 2.84 -32.46 0.28
CA ARG A 637 3.87 -33.33 -0.33
C ARG A 637 3.29 -34.15 -1.48
N GLU A 638 2.10 -34.75 -1.29
CA GLU A 638 1.38 -35.46 -2.36
C GLU A 638 1.04 -34.56 -3.54
N GLN A 639 0.55 -33.35 -3.28
CA GLN A 639 0.25 -32.37 -4.33
C GLN A 639 1.50 -31.98 -5.12
N TRP A 640 2.64 -31.79 -4.43
CA TRP A 640 3.91 -31.50 -5.07
C TRP A 640 4.39 -32.67 -5.95
N ARG A 641 4.39 -33.90 -5.42
CA ARG A 641 4.72 -35.12 -6.20
C ARG A 641 3.85 -35.23 -7.44
N ALA A 642 2.53 -35.03 -7.30
CA ALA A 642 1.59 -35.09 -8.40
C ALA A 642 1.83 -33.98 -9.45
N ALA A 643 2.33 -32.81 -9.03
CA ALA A 643 2.70 -31.75 -9.95
C ALA A 643 3.94 -32.10 -10.77
N VAL A 644 5.02 -32.54 -10.10
CA VAL A 644 6.31 -32.94 -10.71
C VAL A 644 6.13 -34.12 -11.66
N ALA A 645 5.35 -35.13 -11.26
CA ALA A 645 5.09 -36.32 -12.07
C ALA A 645 4.39 -36.04 -13.43
N ARG A 646 3.88 -34.83 -13.65
CA ARG A 646 3.31 -34.43 -14.95
C ARG A 646 4.38 -33.99 -15.96
N TRP A 647 5.57 -33.60 -15.53
CA TRP A 647 6.59 -33.06 -16.41
C TRP A 647 7.25 -34.16 -17.23
N ASP A 648 7.27 -34.01 -18.56
CA ASP A 648 7.98 -34.95 -19.46
C ASP A 648 9.42 -34.51 -19.68
N ALA A 649 9.69 -33.20 -19.59
CA ALA A 649 11.02 -32.65 -19.64
C ALA A 649 11.15 -31.40 -18.76
N LEU A 650 12.36 -31.18 -18.24
CA LEU A 650 12.75 -30.03 -17.42
C LEU A 650 13.94 -29.31 -18.05
N VAL A 651 13.89 -27.98 -18.10
CA VAL A 651 15.04 -27.15 -18.47
C VAL A 651 15.94 -26.96 -17.24
N SER A 652 17.25 -27.20 -17.40
CA SER A 652 18.25 -26.98 -16.37
C SER A 652 19.17 -25.81 -16.76
N PRO A 653 19.22 -24.74 -15.94
CA PRO A 653 20.05 -23.58 -16.17
C PRO A 653 21.55 -23.83 -15.89
N SER A 654 21.88 -24.77 -14.99
CA SER A 654 23.27 -25.11 -14.65
C SER A 654 23.41 -26.53 -14.10
N ALA A 655 24.64 -27.03 -14.07
CA ALA A 655 25.01 -28.24 -13.35
C ALA A 655 24.65 -28.17 -11.85
N GLU A 656 24.84 -27.02 -11.21
CA GLU A 656 24.52 -26.82 -9.79
C GLU A 656 23.01 -26.89 -9.53
N PHE A 657 22.19 -26.28 -10.39
CA PHE A 657 20.74 -26.46 -10.33
C PHE A 657 20.37 -27.93 -10.45
N SER A 658 20.94 -28.67 -11.39
CA SER A 658 20.67 -30.10 -11.55
C SER A 658 21.07 -30.90 -10.30
N ARG A 659 22.22 -30.59 -9.68
CA ARG A 659 22.72 -31.26 -8.47
C ARG A 659 21.74 -31.16 -7.29
N VAL A 660 21.06 -30.03 -7.18
CA VAL A 660 20.18 -29.70 -6.05
C VAL A 660 18.70 -29.96 -6.36
N PHE A 661 18.21 -29.48 -7.50
CA PHE A 661 16.78 -29.48 -7.84
C PHE A 661 16.25 -30.89 -8.11
N LEU A 662 17.01 -31.73 -8.82
CA LEU A 662 16.56 -33.08 -9.19
C LEU A 662 16.28 -33.96 -7.96
N PRO A 663 17.23 -34.14 -7.01
CA PRO A 663 16.97 -34.95 -5.82
C PRO A 663 15.92 -34.33 -4.90
N SER A 664 15.96 -33.01 -4.68
CA SER A 664 14.99 -32.31 -3.79
C SER A 664 13.55 -32.36 -4.31
N ASN A 665 13.33 -32.63 -5.60
CA ASN A 665 11.99 -32.77 -6.18
C ASN A 665 11.64 -34.20 -6.58
N GLY A 666 12.57 -35.15 -6.44
CA GLY A 666 12.40 -36.53 -6.90
C GLY A 666 12.11 -36.63 -8.40
N TYR A 667 12.72 -35.75 -9.21
CA TYR A 667 12.54 -35.75 -10.66
C TYR A 667 13.64 -36.58 -11.34
N ASP A 668 13.23 -37.61 -12.08
CA ASP A 668 14.08 -38.56 -12.81
C ASP A 668 13.84 -38.54 -14.33
N GLY A 669 13.00 -37.62 -14.82
CA GLY A 669 12.67 -37.47 -16.23
C GLY A 669 13.76 -36.79 -17.07
N LYS A 670 13.43 -36.45 -18.34
CA LYS A 670 14.39 -35.85 -19.28
C LYS A 670 14.78 -34.44 -18.84
N VAL A 671 16.08 -34.17 -18.77
CA VAL A 671 16.62 -32.84 -18.43
C VAL A 671 17.40 -32.24 -19.59
N TYR A 672 17.04 -31.03 -20.00
CA TYR A 672 17.77 -30.25 -20.99
C TYR A 672 18.80 -29.33 -20.30
N ARG A 673 20.07 -29.72 -20.36
CA ARG A 673 21.19 -28.94 -19.80
C ARG A 673 21.75 -28.01 -20.87
N CYS A 674 21.12 -26.85 -21.00
CA CYS A 674 21.42 -25.90 -22.07
C CYS A 674 21.35 -24.43 -21.64
N GLY A 675 21.29 -24.15 -20.34
CA GLY A 675 21.04 -22.80 -19.85
C GLY A 675 19.55 -22.45 -19.88
N THR A 676 19.24 -21.19 -19.58
CA THR A 676 17.88 -20.68 -19.42
C THR A 676 17.46 -19.94 -20.69
N PRO A 677 16.38 -20.35 -21.41
CA PRO A 677 15.96 -19.69 -22.66
C PRO A 677 15.79 -18.17 -22.58
N ARG A 678 15.33 -17.61 -21.44
CA ARG A 678 15.25 -16.14 -21.30
C ARG A 678 16.62 -15.46 -21.23
N CYS A 679 17.62 -16.14 -20.65
CA CYS A 679 18.96 -15.61 -20.44
C CYS A 679 19.77 -15.51 -21.74
N ASP A 680 19.27 -16.09 -22.84
CA ASP A 680 19.85 -15.93 -24.17
C ASP A 680 20.10 -14.45 -24.54
N ALA A 681 19.14 -13.57 -24.22
CA ALA A 681 19.26 -12.14 -24.44
C ALA A 681 20.35 -11.47 -23.57
N LEU A 682 20.58 -12.00 -22.36
CA LEU A 682 21.62 -11.49 -21.46
C LEU A 682 23.02 -11.84 -21.98
N VAL A 683 23.21 -13.07 -22.48
CA VAL A 683 24.48 -13.52 -23.07
C VAL A 683 24.80 -12.75 -24.35
N ARG A 684 23.78 -12.51 -25.20
CA ARG A 684 23.95 -11.74 -26.44
C ARG A 684 23.99 -10.22 -26.24
N ALA A 685 23.72 -9.75 -25.02
CA ALA A 685 23.58 -8.33 -24.68
C ALA A 685 22.55 -7.58 -25.56
N GLU A 686 21.44 -8.23 -25.88
CA GLU A 686 20.37 -7.70 -26.72
C GLU A 686 19.16 -7.27 -25.87
N SER A 687 18.85 -5.98 -25.85
CA SER A 687 17.61 -5.48 -25.26
C SER A 687 16.53 -5.29 -26.33
N ALA A 688 15.30 -5.70 -26.03
CA ALA A 688 14.16 -5.50 -26.93
C ALA A 688 13.55 -4.11 -26.79
N GLU A 689 13.86 -3.39 -25.71
CA GLU A 689 13.19 -2.15 -25.31
C GLU A 689 14.20 -1.10 -24.82
N ASP A 690 13.89 0.17 -25.04
CA ASP A 690 14.61 1.29 -24.43
C ASP A 690 14.03 1.57 -23.03
N VAL A 691 14.63 0.92 -22.03
CA VAL A 691 14.27 1.10 -20.61
C VAL A 691 14.44 2.55 -20.15
N ARG A 692 15.47 3.26 -20.63
CA ARG A 692 15.77 4.62 -20.21
C ARG A 692 14.67 5.57 -20.64
N THR A 693 14.28 5.51 -21.91
CA THR A 693 13.15 6.30 -22.42
C THR A 693 11.85 5.90 -21.71
N ARG A 694 11.53 4.61 -21.66
CA ARG A 694 10.25 4.10 -21.12
C ARG A 694 10.03 4.38 -19.63
N LEU A 695 11.10 4.48 -18.84
CA LEU A 695 11.03 4.79 -17.41
C LEU A 695 11.50 6.22 -17.08
N GLU A 696 11.71 7.05 -18.10
CA GLU A 696 12.11 8.45 -17.97
C GLU A 696 13.34 8.62 -17.08
N ILE A 697 14.37 7.84 -17.38
CA ILE A 697 15.65 7.88 -16.68
C ILE A 697 16.50 8.97 -17.34
N PRO A 698 16.99 9.97 -16.59
CA PRO A 698 17.85 11.00 -17.16
C PRO A 698 19.12 10.39 -17.77
N PRO A 699 19.63 10.93 -18.90
CA PRO A 699 20.71 10.33 -19.67
C PRO A 699 22.05 10.28 -18.91
N ASP A 700 22.27 11.23 -18.00
CA ASP A 700 23.47 11.38 -17.17
C ASP A 700 23.44 10.53 -15.88
N ARG A 701 22.34 9.82 -15.62
CA ARG A 701 22.17 9.01 -14.41
C ARG A 701 22.51 7.54 -14.66
N LYS A 702 23.25 6.97 -13.71
CA LYS A 702 23.46 5.52 -13.57
C LYS A 702 22.19 4.86 -13.05
N ILE A 703 22.02 3.57 -13.33
CA ILE A 703 20.83 2.80 -13.01
C ILE A 703 21.19 1.71 -12.01
N LEU A 704 20.60 1.77 -10.82
CA LEU A 704 20.65 0.70 -9.83
C LEU A 704 19.36 -0.13 -9.90
N LEU A 705 19.44 -1.38 -10.38
CA LEU A 705 18.31 -2.29 -10.30
C LEU A 705 18.20 -2.82 -8.87
N TYR A 706 17.16 -2.45 -8.12
CA TYR A 706 16.92 -2.97 -6.78
C TYR A 706 15.83 -4.05 -6.80
N ALA A 707 16.22 -5.28 -6.51
CA ALA A 707 15.33 -6.45 -6.57
C ALA A 707 15.38 -7.27 -5.26
N PRO A 708 14.68 -6.84 -4.19
CA PRO A 708 14.68 -7.55 -2.91
C PRO A 708 13.78 -8.79 -2.92
N THR A 709 14.16 -9.79 -2.13
CA THR A 709 13.39 -11.01 -1.87
C THR A 709 12.16 -10.72 -1.00
N TYR A 710 11.02 -11.34 -1.29
CA TYR A 710 9.85 -11.22 -0.41
C TYR A 710 10.01 -12.04 0.87
N ARG A 711 9.38 -11.58 1.96
CA ARG A 711 9.31 -12.31 3.23
C ARG A 711 7.96 -13.02 3.38
N ASP A 712 7.97 -14.31 3.72
CA ASP A 712 6.75 -15.11 3.77
C ASP A 712 5.81 -14.65 4.90
N SER A 713 6.39 -14.19 6.01
CA SER A 713 5.69 -13.64 7.18
C SER A 713 5.03 -12.27 6.92
N ALA A 714 5.41 -11.58 5.84
CA ALA A 714 5.11 -10.17 5.64
C ALA A 714 4.56 -9.83 4.23
N LYS A 715 3.86 -10.77 3.58
CA LYS A 715 3.30 -10.57 2.23
C LYS A 715 2.40 -9.33 2.14
N ASN A 716 2.63 -8.49 1.13
CA ASN A 716 1.92 -7.21 0.89
C ASN A 716 2.14 -6.14 1.97
N SER A 717 3.19 -6.23 2.77
CA SER A 717 3.48 -5.24 3.81
C SER A 717 4.44 -4.13 3.35
N GLY A 718 5.11 -4.32 2.22
CA GLY A 718 6.21 -3.45 1.78
C GLY A 718 7.53 -3.68 2.51
N LYS A 719 7.56 -4.51 3.57
CA LYS A 719 8.74 -4.76 4.42
C LYS A 719 9.90 -5.44 3.70
N SER A 720 9.68 -5.95 2.49
CA SER A 720 10.76 -6.49 1.65
C SER A 720 11.70 -5.39 1.13
N VAL A 721 11.24 -4.13 1.08
CA VAL A 721 12.07 -2.96 0.75
C VAL A 721 12.68 -2.45 2.05
N ARG A 722 13.94 -2.81 2.31
CA ARG A 722 14.61 -2.60 3.61
C ARG A 722 15.62 -1.47 3.62
N VAL A 723 16.12 -1.13 2.44
CA VAL A 723 17.00 0.02 2.26
C VAL A 723 16.22 1.28 2.57
N ASP A 724 16.81 2.19 3.33
CA ASP A 724 16.27 3.52 3.53
C ASP A 724 16.42 4.32 2.22
N LEU A 725 15.36 4.31 1.41
CA LEU A 725 15.35 4.97 0.11
C LEU A 725 15.42 6.49 0.21
N GLU A 726 14.99 7.09 1.32
CA GLU A 726 15.07 8.55 1.53
C GLU A 726 16.52 8.95 1.79
N ARG A 727 17.19 8.23 2.70
CA ARG A 727 18.62 8.41 2.95
C ARG A 727 19.45 8.18 1.69
N LEU A 728 19.19 7.09 0.97
CA LEU A 728 19.91 6.79 -0.27
C LEU A 728 19.70 7.87 -1.35
N ALA A 729 18.50 8.43 -1.46
CA ALA A 729 18.22 9.54 -2.38
C ALA A 729 19.03 10.79 -2.02
N GLY A 730 19.15 11.12 -0.73
CA GLY A 730 19.93 12.25 -0.24
C GLY A 730 21.41 12.16 -0.62
N GLU A 731 21.95 10.94 -0.71
CA GLU A 731 23.36 10.71 -1.04
C GLU A 731 23.63 10.53 -2.54
N LEU A 732 22.70 9.93 -3.30
CA LEU A 732 22.98 9.42 -4.65
C LEU A 732 22.04 9.92 -5.74
N ALA A 733 20.98 10.70 -5.47
CA ALA A 733 20.06 11.18 -6.52
C ALA A 733 20.72 12.10 -7.57
N GLY A 734 21.90 12.63 -7.25
CA GLY A 734 22.79 13.38 -8.13
C GLY A 734 23.50 12.55 -9.20
N GLU A 735 23.49 11.21 -9.09
CA GLU A 735 24.27 10.32 -9.97
C GLU A 735 23.52 9.04 -10.35
N TRP A 736 22.59 8.60 -9.51
CA TRP A 736 21.89 7.32 -9.64
C TRP A 736 20.37 7.51 -9.74
N VAL A 737 19.73 6.54 -10.38
CA VAL A 737 18.29 6.27 -10.32
C VAL A 737 18.10 4.80 -9.94
N VAL A 738 17.16 4.53 -9.04
CA VAL A 738 16.83 3.17 -8.60
C VAL A 738 15.63 2.65 -9.38
N LEU A 739 15.78 1.50 -10.05
CA LEU A 739 14.65 0.74 -10.60
C LEU A 739 14.21 -0.29 -9.57
N LEU A 740 13.10 -0.03 -8.89
CA LEU A 740 12.62 -0.93 -7.84
C LEU A 740 11.72 -2.02 -8.43
N ARG A 741 12.21 -3.27 -8.39
CA ARG A 741 11.54 -4.47 -8.89
C ARG A 741 11.21 -5.41 -7.73
N THR A 742 10.05 -5.22 -7.10
CA THR A 742 9.58 -6.12 -6.04
C THR A 742 9.01 -7.42 -6.59
N HIS A 743 9.01 -8.48 -5.77
CA HIS A 743 8.38 -9.74 -6.12
C HIS A 743 6.85 -9.56 -6.37
N PRO A 744 6.21 -10.34 -7.28
CA PRO A 744 4.79 -10.18 -7.60
C PRO A 744 3.78 -10.35 -6.45
N VAL A 745 4.21 -10.91 -5.31
CA VAL A 745 3.39 -11.08 -4.09
C VAL A 745 3.57 -9.93 -3.09
N GLU A 746 4.55 -9.07 -3.32
CA GLU A 746 4.80 -7.89 -2.52
C GLU A 746 4.12 -6.68 -3.16
N LYS A 747 3.54 -5.83 -2.31
CA LYS A 747 2.93 -4.57 -2.74
C LYS A 747 3.64 -3.44 -2.04
N TYR A 748 4.52 -2.81 -2.78
CA TYR A 748 5.16 -1.57 -2.37
C TYR A 748 5.03 -0.56 -3.50
N ALA A 749 4.60 0.64 -3.15
CA ALA A 749 4.59 1.78 -4.04
C ALA A 749 5.53 2.82 -3.43
N PRO A 750 6.61 3.22 -4.12
CA PRO A 750 7.47 4.29 -3.65
C PRO A 750 6.63 5.55 -3.34
N PRO A 751 6.85 6.20 -2.18
CA PRO A 751 6.33 7.52 -1.90
C PRO A 751 6.58 8.46 -3.08
N GLU A 752 5.62 9.32 -3.38
CA GLU A 752 5.70 10.25 -4.52
C GLU A 752 6.97 11.11 -4.48
N ARG A 753 7.33 11.64 -3.30
CA ARG A 753 8.54 12.45 -3.12
C ARG A 753 9.83 11.73 -3.51
N LEU A 754 9.84 10.39 -3.54
CA LEU A 754 10.99 9.60 -3.96
C LEU A 754 10.97 9.23 -5.44
N ARG A 755 9.90 9.49 -6.19
CA ARG A 755 9.80 9.05 -7.59
C ARG A 755 10.76 9.74 -8.52
N HIS A 756 11.31 10.91 -8.15
CA HIS A 756 12.42 11.55 -8.85
C HIS A 756 13.68 10.66 -8.87
N PHE A 757 13.88 9.83 -7.83
CA PHE A 757 15.03 8.94 -7.66
C PHE A 757 14.69 7.46 -7.87
N VAL A 758 13.50 7.01 -7.47
CA VAL A 758 13.06 5.60 -7.48
C VAL A 758 11.94 5.40 -8.50
N ARG A 759 12.23 4.70 -9.60
CA ARG A 759 11.22 4.31 -10.59
C ARG A 759 10.61 2.96 -10.22
N PRO A 760 9.28 2.86 -10.03
CA PRO A 760 8.63 1.57 -9.80
C PRO A 760 8.66 0.72 -11.07
N ALA A 761 9.35 -0.41 -11.01
CA ALA A 761 9.55 -1.29 -12.15
C ALA A 761 8.81 -2.64 -12.01
N SER A 762 8.04 -2.90 -10.93
CA SER A 762 7.34 -4.18 -10.70
C SER A 762 6.30 -4.57 -11.76
N SER A 763 5.77 -3.61 -12.53
CA SER A 763 4.87 -3.87 -13.67
C SER A 763 5.57 -3.98 -15.01
N TYR A 764 6.89 -3.76 -15.06
CA TYR A 764 7.66 -3.86 -16.30
C TYR A 764 7.60 -5.30 -16.86
N PRO A 765 7.36 -5.52 -18.16
CA PRO A 765 7.11 -6.85 -18.71
C PRO A 765 8.21 -7.88 -18.47
N GLU A 766 9.45 -7.53 -18.83
CA GLU A 766 10.60 -8.43 -18.86
C GLU A 766 11.73 -7.86 -18.00
N ILE A 767 12.26 -8.68 -17.09
CA ILE A 767 13.29 -8.23 -16.15
C ILE A 767 14.66 -8.13 -16.84
N ASN A 768 14.90 -8.94 -17.87
CA ASN A 768 16.18 -8.96 -18.57
C ASN A 768 16.50 -7.61 -19.24
N ASP A 769 15.48 -6.90 -19.77
CA ASP A 769 15.66 -5.54 -20.29
C ASP A 769 16.18 -4.60 -19.19
N LEU A 770 15.61 -4.69 -17.97
CA LEU A 770 16.06 -3.91 -16.81
C LEU A 770 17.50 -4.28 -16.39
N MET A 771 17.87 -5.56 -16.45
CA MET A 771 19.23 -6.00 -16.13
C MET A 771 20.24 -5.40 -17.11
N LEU A 772 19.95 -5.50 -18.41
CA LEU A 772 20.82 -4.96 -19.46
C LEU A 772 20.94 -3.45 -19.38
N ALA A 773 19.86 -2.74 -19.05
CA ALA A 773 19.89 -1.28 -18.88
C ALA A 773 20.61 -0.83 -17.60
N SER A 774 20.61 -1.65 -16.55
CA SER A 774 21.22 -1.27 -15.26
C SER A 774 22.74 -1.25 -15.27
N ASP A 775 23.34 -0.38 -14.45
CA ASP A 775 24.78 -0.31 -14.21
C ASP A 775 25.21 -1.19 -13.03
N ALA A 776 24.29 -1.49 -12.11
CA ALA A 776 24.51 -2.40 -10.99
C ALA A 776 23.20 -3.05 -10.53
N LEU A 777 23.32 -4.21 -9.88
CA LEU A 777 22.23 -4.87 -9.17
C LEU A 777 22.41 -4.72 -7.66
N LEU A 778 21.36 -4.24 -6.99
CA LEU A 778 21.17 -4.37 -5.56
C LEU A 778 20.14 -5.48 -5.29
N THR A 779 20.53 -6.49 -4.52
CA THR A 779 19.61 -7.57 -4.13
C THR A 779 19.95 -8.10 -2.75
N ASP A 780 19.28 -9.15 -2.31
CA ASP A 780 19.57 -9.87 -1.08
C ASP A 780 19.80 -11.36 -1.40
N TYR A 781 18.82 -12.22 -1.21
CA TYR A 781 18.89 -13.66 -1.39
C TYR A 781 18.17 -14.10 -2.68
N SER A 782 17.96 -13.20 -3.63
CA SER A 782 17.13 -13.46 -4.82
C SER A 782 17.88 -14.30 -5.86
N SER A 783 17.16 -15.18 -6.56
CA SER A 783 17.70 -15.94 -7.71
C SER A 783 18.16 -15.05 -8.86
N VAL A 784 17.72 -13.79 -8.88
CA VAL A 784 18.07 -12.81 -9.92
C VAL A 784 19.59 -12.60 -10.05
N MET A 785 20.35 -12.77 -8.96
CA MET A 785 21.82 -12.66 -8.97
C MET A 785 22.48 -13.67 -9.92
N CYS A 786 21.89 -14.86 -10.07
CA CYS A 786 22.41 -15.91 -10.94
C CYS A 786 22.29 -15.52 -12.41
N ASP A 787 21.19 -14.87 -12.79
CA ASP A 787 21.00 -14.38 -14.17
C ASP A 787 21.85 -13.13 -14.41
N TYR A 788 21.86 -12.21 -13.44
CA TYR A 788 22.57 -10.95 -13.56
C TYR A 788 24.07 -11.12 -13.71
N ALA A 789 24.64 -12.19 -13.13
CA ALA A 789 26.03 -12.57 -13.30
C ALA A 789 26.46 -12.75 -14.77
N LEU A 790 25.51 -13.02 -15.68
CA LEU A 790 25.78 -13.11 -17.12
C LEU A 790 26.17 -11.77 -17.74
N THR A 791 25.70 -10.66 -17.15
CA THR A 791 26.00 -9.31 -17.64
C THR A 791 27.45 -8.90 -17.39
N GLY A 792 28.14 -9.56 -16.43
CA GLY A 792 29.46 -9.15 -15.96
C GLY A 792 29.46 -7.86 -15.14
N LYS A 793 28.30 -7.29 -14.82
CA LYS A 793 28.17 -6.01 -14.11
C LYS A 793 28.22 -6.18 -12.59
N PRO A 794 28.56 -5.11 -11.84
CA PRO A 794 28.62 -5.13 -10.38
C PRO A 794 27.33 -5.55 -9.69
N MET A 795 27.45 -6.25 -8.56
CA MET A 795 26.35 -6.65 -7.69
C MET A 795 26.66 -6.25 -6.24
N VAL A 796 25.65 -5.81 -5.50
CA VAL A 796 25.72 -5.49 -4.07
C VAL A 796 24.59 -6.22 -3.34
N PHE A 797 24.90 -6.79 -2.18
CA PHE A 797 23.98 -7.62 -1.41
C PHE A 797 23.59 -6.96 -0.08
N TYR A 798 22.34 -6.53 0.06
CA TYR A 798 21.81 -5.91 1.29
C TYR A 798 21.20 -6.97 2.21
N ILE A 799 21.96 -7.38 3.23
CA ILE A 799 21.72 -8.60 4.01
C ILE A 799 21.64 -8.35 5.53
N ASP A 800 21.03 -7.24 5.95
CA ASP A 800 20.81 -6.84 7.35
C ASP A 800 20.04 -7.86 8.21
N ASP A 801 19.40 -8.86 7.60
CA ASP A 801 18.66 -9.93 8.29
C ASP A 801 19.20 -11.33 7.99
N TRP A 802 20.46 -11.47 7.54
CA TRP A 802 20.98 -12.77 7.05
C TRP A 802 20.85 -13.89 8.07
N ASP A 803 21.20 -13.61 9.32
CA ASP A 803 21.16 -14.61 10.39
C ASP A 803 19.73 -15.09 10.67
N ASP A 804 18.76 -14.19 10.65
CA ASP A 804 17.35 -14.54 10.79
C ASP A 804 16.85 -15.30 9.55
N TYR A 805 17.20 -14.83 8.35
CA TYR A 805 16.73 -15.40 7.09
C TYR A 805 17.19 -16.85 6.90
N ARG A 806 18.46 -17.15 7.17
CA ARG A 806 19.03 -18.49 6.97
C ARG A 806 18.47 -19.52 7.96
N LEU A 807 18.04 -19.08 9.14
CA LEU A 807 17.54 -19.93 10.21
C LEU A 807 16.02 -20.13 10.18
N SER A 808 15.24 -19.11 9.77
CA SER A 808 13.80 -19.07 10.05
C SER A 808 12.86 -19.11 8.84
N GLU A 809 13.27 -18.64 7.65
CA GLU A 809 12.31 -18.48 6.54
C GLU A 809 12.28 -19.65 5.56
N ARG A 810 13.40 -19.96 4.89
CA ARG A 810 13.42 -20.93 3.78
C ARG A 810 14.55 -21.93 3.79
N GLY A 811 15.55 -21.81 4.67
CA GLY A 811 16.79 -22.59 4.56
C GLY A 811 17.55 -22.31 3.26
N VAL A 812 18.87 -22.53 3.28
CA VAL A 812 19.75 -22.25 2.14
C VAL A 812 20.71 -23.42 1.92
N TYR A 813 21.06 -23.68 0.66
CA TYR A 813 22.08 -24.64 0.26
C TYR A 813 23.49 -24.05 0.27
N HIS A 814 23.60 -22.72 0.23
CA HIS A 814 24.86 -22.00 0.18
C HIS A 814 24.86 -20.85 1.18
N ASP A 815 26.02 -20.61 1.80
CA ASP A 815 26.26 -19.43 2.63
C ASP A 815 26.55 -18.22 1.73
N LEU A 816 25.61 -17.28 1.64
CA LEU A 816 25.71 -16.17 0.69
C LEU A 816 26.96 -15.30 0.89
N PRO A 817 27.31 -14.84 2.11
CA PRO A 817 28.54 -14.08 2.34
C PRO A 817 29.82 -14.77 1.83
N ALA A 818 29.87 -16.10 1.88
CA ALA A 818 31.01 -16.86 1.41
C ALA A 818 31.13 -16.85 -0.13
N ILE A 819 29.99 -16.98 -0.84
CA ILE A 819 29.98 -17.15 -2.30
C ILE A 819 29.61 -15.88 -3.09
N ALA A 820 29.22 -14.79 -2.42
CA ALA A 820 28.70 -13.60 -3.08
C ALA A 820 29.72 -13.01 -4.09
N PRO A 821 29.28 -12.73 -5.34
CA PRO A 821 30.11 -12.12 -6.38
C PRO A 821 30.31 -10.60 -6.18
N GLY A 822 30.02 -10.07 -5.00
CA GLY A 822 30.08 -8.66 -4.66
C GLY A 822 29.95 -8.43 -3.16
N PRO A 823 30.09 -7.19 -2.68
CA PRO A 823 30.05 -6.88 -1.26
C PRO A 823 28.68 -7.18 -0.63
N CYS A 824 28.72 -7.71 0.59
CA CYS A 824 27.57 -7.85 1.45
C CYS A 824 27.57 -6.71 2.48
N VAL A 825 26.49 -5.92 2.47
CA VAL A 825 26.30 -4.74 3.34
C VAL A 825 25.08 -4.94 4.22
N THR A 826 25.07 -4.28 5.37
CA THR A 826 23.98 -4.37 6.37
C THR A 826 23.35 -3.01 6.68
N THR A 827 23.94 -1.92 6.19
CA THR A 827 23.40 -0.58 6.39
C THR A 827 23.30 0.19 5.08
N THR A 828 22.41 1.18 5.05
CA THR A 828 22.25 2.06 3.86
C THR A 828 23.50 2.93 3.62
N ASP A 829 24.25 3.25 4.67
CA ASP A 829 25.52 4.00 4.56
C ASP A 829 26.62 3.18 3.88
N GLU A 830 26.78 1.93 4.28
CA GLU A 830 27.71 1.00 3.63
C GLU A 830 27.36 0.83 2.16
N LEU A 831 26.06 0.68 1.84
CA LEU A 831 25.57 0.63 0.47
C LEU A 831 25.96 1.89 -0.32
N ALA A 832 25.72 3.07 0.24
CA ALA A 832 26.03 4.32 -0.43
C ALA A 832 27.55 4.51 -0.64
N GLY A 833 28.37 4.13 0.35
CA GLY A 833 29.83 4.10 0.23
C GLY A 833 30.30 3.17 -0.91
N VAL A 834 29.79 1.94 -0.95
CA VAL A 834 30.09 0.98 -2.03
C VAL A 834 29.69 1.51 -3.41
N LEU A 835 28.55 2.19 -3.54
CA LEU A 835 28.08 2.70 -4.82
C LEU A 835 28.91 3.89 -5.35
N ARG A 836 29.59 4.65 -4.48
CA ARG A 836 30.51 5.72 -4.88
C ARG A 836 31.81 5.17 -5.50
N GLU A 837 32.33 4.08 -4.93
CA GLU A 837 33.58 3.42 -5.33
C GLU A 837 33.32 2.11 -6.10
N LEU A 838 32.17 2.03 -6.79
CA LEU A 838 31.69 0.78 -7.36
C LEU A 838 32.68 0.12 -8.35
N PRO A 839 33.37 0.85 -9.24
CA PRO A 839 34.36 0.24 -10.14
C PRO A 839 35.50 -0.47 -9.39
N GLU A 840 36.07 0.18 -8.38
CA GLU A 840 37.17 -0.35 -7.56
C GLU A 840 36.70 -1.54 -6.73
N VAL A 841 35.53 -1.43 -6.11
CA VAL A 841 34.93 -2.52 -5.33
C VAL A 841 34.63 -3.71 -6.24
N HIS A 842 34.08 -3.50 -7.43
CA HIS A 842 33.82 -4.60 -8.36
C HIS A 842 35.10 -5.31 -8.80
N ALA A 843 36.17 -4.55 -9.09
CA ALA A 843 37.47 -5.12 -9.44
C ALA A 843 38.03 -6.00 -8.32
N ALA A 844 37.89 -5.60 -7.05
CA ALA A 844 38.32 -6.39 -5.90
C ALA A 844 37.59 -7.74 -5.76
N PHE A 845 36.37 -7.86 -6.31
CA PHE A 845 35.57 -9.10 -6.28
C PHE A 845 35.70 -9.97 -7.55
N ALA A 846 36.57 -9.62 -8.50
CA ALA A 846 36.69 -10.31 -9.80
C ALA A 846 36.86 -11.84 -9.68
N ALA A 847 37.68 -12.31 -8.73
CA ALA A 847 37.90 -13.75 -8.50
C ALA A 847 36.63 -14.46 -7.99
N LYS A 848 35.91 -13.85 -7.03
CA LYS A 848 34.63 -14.37 -6.52
C LYS A 848 33.56 -14.35 -7.61
N TYR A 849 33.52 -13.30 -8.42
CA TYR A 849 32.61 -13.18 -9.56
C TYR A 849 32.84 -14.30 -10.59
N ALA A 850 34.10 -14.57 -10.95
CA ALA A 850 34.46 -15.65 -11.86
C ALA A 850 34.06 -17.03 -11.31
N ALA A 851 34.32 -17.30 -10.03
CA ALA A 851 33.90 -18.53 -9.37
C ALA A 851 32.37 -18.68 -9.34
N PHE A 852 31.65 -17.59 -9.07
CA PHE A 852 30.18 -17.58 -9.07
C PHE A 852 29.62 -17.89 -10.47
N ARG A 853 30.19 -17.31 -11.54
CA ARG A 853 29.81 -17.62 -12.92
C ARG A 853 30.12 -19.07 -13.29
N ALA A 854 31.26 -19.60 -12.87
CA ALA A 854 31.60 -21.00 -13.12
C ALA A 854 30.58 -21.95 -12.47
N LEU A 855 30.05 -21.58 -11.30
CA LEU A 855 29.05 -22.39 -10.60
C LEU A 855 27.65 -22.30 -11.24
N TRP A 856 27.19 -21.09 -11.58
CA TRP A 856 25.79 -20.84 -11.95
C TRP A 856 25.55 -20.59 -13.45
N CYS A 857 26.57 -20.23 -14.21
CA CYS A 857 26.42 -19.72 -15.58
C CYS A 857 27.17 -20.56 -16.63
N ALA A 858 27.81 -21.66 -16.26
CA ALA A 858 28.67 -22.44 -17.16
C ALA A 858 27.95 -22.98 -18.41
N ASP A 859 26.64 -23.28 -18.28
CA ASP A 859 25.81 -23.83 -19.36
C ASP A 859 25.07 -22.75 -20.18
N GLU A 860 25.27 -21.46 -19.88
CA GLU A 860 24.59 -20.33 -20.54
C GLU A 860 25.39 -19.83 -21.75
N HIS A 861 25.05 -20.31 -22.95
CA HIS A 861 25.76 -20.01 -24.21
C HIS A 861 25.03 -19.06 -25.16
N GLY A 862 23.84 -18.59 -24.79
CA GLY A 862 23.05 -17.69 -25.65
C GLY A 862 22.25 -18.39 -26.74
N ASP A 863 22.09 -19.72 -26.66
CA ASP A 863 21.39 -20.56 -27.63
C ASP A 863 20.39 -21.55 -26.97
N ALA A 864 20.02 -21.35 -25.71
CA ALA A 864 19.19 -22.25 -24.93
C ALA A 864 17.81 -22.43 -25.57
N ALA A 865 17.16 -21.35 -26.03
CA ALA A 865 15.86 -21.42 -26.70
C ALA A 865 15.96 -22.24 -28.01
N ALA A 866 17.02 -22.04 -28.79
CA ALA A 866 17.28 -22.79 -30.02
C ALA A 866 17.44 -24.29 -29.74
N ARG A 867 18.28 -24.66 -28.77
CA ARG A 867 18.51 -26.07 -28.39
C ARG A 867 17.25 -26.76 -27.90
N ILE A 868 16.41 -26.06 -27.11
CA ILE A 868 15.11 -26.58 -26.71
C ILE A 868 14.19 -26.80 -27.92
N VAL A 869 14.17 -25.89 -28.89
CA VAL A 869 13.38 -26.06 -30.11
C VAL A 869 13.85 -27.27 -30.92
N ASP A 870 15.16 -27.44 -31.12
CA ASP A 870 15.75 -28.58 -31.82
C ASP A 870 15.39 -29.92 -31.13
N ASP A 871 15.61 -30.02 -29.82
CA ASP A 871 15.53 -31.30 -29.13
C ASP A 871 14.12 -31.67 -28.66
N PHE A 872 13.33 -30.68 -28.23
CA PHE A 872 11.96 -30.93 -27.77
C PHE A 872 11.02 -30.92 -28.97
N PHE A 873 11.00 -29.85 -29.77
CA PHE A 873 9.97 -29.68 -30.80
C PHE A 873 10.26 -30.46 -32.09
N GLU A 874 11.50 -30.46 -32.56
CA GLU A 874 11.87 -31.17 -33.80
C GLU A 874 12.35 -32.61 -33.57
N GLY A 875 12.73 -32.97 -32.34
CA GLY A 875 13.18 -34.32 -31.98
C GLY A 875 14.56 -34.68 -32.54
N ARG A 876 15.40 -33.67 -32.84
CA ARG A 876 16.76 -33.87 -33.34
C ARG A 876 17.69 -34.19 -32.17
N THR A 877 17.80 -35.47 -31.78
CA THR A 877 18.87 -35.89 -30.87
C THR A 877 20.22 -35.72 -31.57
N ARG A 878 21.10 -34.85 -31.06
CA ARG A 878 22.53 -34.89 -31.37
C ARG A 878 23.25 -35.89 -30.49
#